data_AF-A0A842XKF2-F1
#
_entry.id   AF-A0A842XKF2-F1
#
_cell.length_a   1.000
_cell.length_b   1.000
_cell.length_c   1.000
_cell.angle_alpha   90.00
_cell.angle_beta   90.00
_cell.angle_gamma   90.00
#
_symmetry.space_group_name_H-M   'P 1'
#
loop_
_entity.id
_entity.type
_entity.pdbx_description
1 polymer ?
#
loop_
_entity_poly.entity_id
_entity_poly.type
_entity_poly.pdbx_seq_one_letter_code
_entity_poly.pdbx_strand_id
1 'polypeptide(L)'
;MKKRRLIVRLTALLLALVLVSALVMTVPAAVGSNQSDQLDLIESLLEELSNEISNRTKYPVEAFEHKNEGSVEGKRGALCNKIGAVINQIEAGAFVGALDKLTNDIKEKIGEWIDGQWETKHELIEKVETIIELIECIFCIDLKPPEIIGVLRYPETPNYDENVTIMAQVIDRESGVESVILSYQVNSASWINVTMNLDDGLYVAEIPPQPYNTTVSYKVYAYDEAGNLAISETYFYLVIDSYPPTISHVEHVPASPNYNETVTVSANVTEPPEASGVKNVTLLYRTNGDWQPTETTLEANLYTGIIPAFPQETVIHYKIRAFDNAGNWADSDVHGYPVTDTYLPLARIDEPADGSYLAGMVSVKVYVYDDNFDRAELKIKDTLVMQWNSTGPHVFDWNTTTPEYPDGVYILQLTAYDIAGNSDAEAIAVILDNTPPLIGVPTWSPEEPLASEEIEVSVWVSEGGCASGVKKVTLWYRTDDEWHFLGMVMPNGLWTATIPGQSAGVNVEFYIEAHDNVGNGDKTSTYDYTVKAPPNLPPVANFSESAETVSTGEVIHFNASDSYDPDGHIESYFWDFGDGTNITVTSAFVDHVYADDGVYTVTLTVTDNDGSTATAISTKTVSNRPPVASFTENATTVLTGEIIRFDASSSEDSDGYIISYLWDFGDGTNATDVTVDHAYDEDGNYTVTLTVTDDDGASCSMSATKIVETEAVGWPLALLAAIGLGIAALTATLLYGLYRRRRKRGTASNPGGKTLVTLYVPSKLLAGYN
;
A
#
# COMPACT_ATOMS: atom_id res chain seq x y z
N MET A 1 -17.41 80.45 111.97
CA MET A 1 -18.22 81.45 112.70
C MET A 1 -17.79 82.85 112.24
N LYS A 2 -18.61 83.86 112.00
CA LYS A 2 -20.08 83.99 112.03
C LYS A 2 -20.53 84.62 110.70
N LYS A 3 -21.63 84.10 110.14
CA LYS A 3 -22.68 84.79 109.39
C LYS A 3 -22.24 86.00 108.54
N ARG A 4 -22.37 85.94 107.21
CA ARG A 4 -23.70 86.06 106.56
C ARG A 4 -24.61 87.09 107.27
N ARG A 5 -24.21 88.35 107.39
CA ARG A 5 -25.10 89.46 107.82
C ARG A 5 -24.69 90.89 107.44
N LEU A 6 -23.68 91.07 106.58
CA LEU A 6 -23.63 92.23 105.67
C LEU A 6 -23.90 91.84 104.20
N ILE A 7 -23.82 90.55 103.87
CA ILE A 7 -24.28 89.92 102.61
C ILE A 7 -25.83 89.80 102.56
N VAL A 8 -26.56 90.57 103.38
CA VAL A 8 -28.05 90.61 103.40
C VAL A 8 -28.58 92.06 103.33
N ARG A 9 -27.71 93.07 103.15
CA ARG A 9 -28.12 94.48 102.96
C ARG A 9 -27.40 95.25 101.84
N LEU A 10 -26.31 94.73 101.24
CA LEU A 10 -25.88 95.15 99.89
C LEU A 10 -26.52 94.31 98.78
N THR A 11 -26.99 93.10 99.09
CA THR A 11 -27.72 92.17 98.21
C THR A 11 -29.15 92.62 97.85
N ALA A 12 -29.53 93.85 98.23
CA ALA A 12 -30.75 94.52 97.79
C ALA A 12 -30.49 95.75 96.90
N LEU A 13 -29.22 96.14 96.70
CA LEU A 13 -28.85 97.30 95.86
C LEU A 13 -28.04 96.92 94.61
N LEU A 14 -27.36 95.75 94.61
CA LEU A 14 -26.79 95.18 93.38
C LEU A 14 -27.82 94.38 92.54
N LEU A 15 -29.04 94.21 93.06
CA LEU A 15 -30.14 93.52 92.37
C LEU A 15 -30.76 94.34 91.21
N ALA A 16 -30.22 95.53 90.94
CA ALA A 16 -30.57 96.37 89.79
C ALA A 16 -29.55 96.30 88.64
N LEU A 17 -28.46 95.52 88.78
CA LEU A 17 -27.41 95.35 87.75
C LEU A 17 -27.31 93.90 87.24
N VAL A 18 -28.39 93.12 87.38
CA VAL A 18 -28.53 91.74 86.84
C VAL A 18 -29.66 91.69 85.78
N LEU A 19 -29.66 92.71 84.93
CA LEU A 19 -30.24 92.76 83.59
C LEU A 19 -29.15 93.48 82.77
N VAL A 20 -28.41 92.87 81.84
CA VAL A 20 -28.67 91.65 81.05
C VAL A 20 -27.43 90.73 81.03
N SER A 21 -27.67 89.43 80.87
CA SER A 21 -26.69 88.35 80.85
C SER A 21 -25.96 88.18 79.51
N ALA A 22 -24.72 87.68 79.56
CA ALA A 22 -24.09 87.01 78.42
C ALA A 22 -24.70 85.60 78.18
N LEU A 23 -24.32 84.97 77.05
CA LEU A 23 -24.91 83.77 76.42
C LEU A 23 -26.27 84.07 75.73
N VAL A 24 -26.55 83.62 74.50
CA VAL A 24 -26.00 82.47 73.75
C VAL A 24 -25.67 82.82 72.28
N MET A 25 -24.68 82.14 71.72
CA MET A 25 -24.25 82.20 70.31
C MET A 25 -25.31 81.62 69.35
N THR A 26 -25.46 82.18 68.14
CA THR A 26 -25.27 81.48 66.82
C THR A 26 -25.79 82.32 65.66
N VAL A 27 -24.94 82.53 64.63
CA VAL A 27 -25.13 82.23 63.17
C VAL A 27 -26.54 82.36 62.56
N PRO A 28 -26.74 82.89 61.33
CA PRO A 28 -25.93 83.81 60.51
C PRO A 28 -26.73 85.03 60.00
N ALA A 29 -26.08 85.87 59.19
CA ALA A 29 -26.64 86.63 58.04
C ALA A 29 -27.84 87.60 58.23
N ALA A 30 -27.74 88.70 57.46
CA ALA A 30 -28.77 89.72 57.22
C ALA A 30 -29.13 90.64 58.40
N VAL A 31 -29.73 91.78 58.05
CA VAL A 31 -30.10 92.88 58.96
C VAL A 31 -28.84 93.46 59.63
N GLY A 32 -28.09 94.33 58.97
CA GLY A 32 -28.70 95.59 58.51
C GLY A 32 -29.26 96.34 59.73
N SER A 33 -28.42 96.56 60.75
CA SER A 33 -28.65 97.62 61.75
C SER A 33 -28.79 98.89 60.95
N ASN A 34 -30.04 99.32 60.78
CA ASN A 34 -30.41 100.09 59.61
C ASN A 34 -29.68 101.43 59.70
N GLN A 35 -29.14 101.95 58.59
CA GLN A 35 -28.59 103.31 58.61
C GLN A 35 -29.67 104.29 59.11
N SER A 36 -30.94 104.00 58.79
CA SER A 36 -32.14 104.60 59.37
C SER A 36 -32.20 104.55 60.90
N ASP A 37 -31.94 103.41 61.54
CA ASP A 37 -32.07 103.24 63.01
C ASP A 37 -31.01 104.07 63.75
N GLN A 38 -29.81 104.21 63.16
CA GLN A 38 -28.76 105.09 63.68
C GLN A 38 -29.07 106.58 63.41
N LEU A 39 -29.67 106.91 62.27
CA LEU A 39 -30.12 108.27 61.95
C LEU A 39 -31.23 108.73 62.90
N ASP A 40 -32.26 107.90 63.12
CA ASP A 40 -33.37 108.17 64.05
C ASP A 40 -32.85 108.43 65.48
N LEU A 41 -31.81 107.70 65.91
CA LEU A 41 -31.15 107.90 67.21
C LEU A 41 -30.40 109.23 67.28
N ILE A 42 -29.66 109.59 66.23
CA ILE A 42 -28.89 110.84 66.14
C ILE A 42 -29.82 112.06 66.14
N GLU A 43 -30.91 112.01 65.37
CA GLU A 43 -31.92 113.09 65.31
C GLU A 43 -32.61 113.28 66.68
N SER A 44 -33.00 112.19 67.34
CA SER A 44 -33.59 112.22 68.69
C SER A 44 -32.67 112.88 69.74
N LEU A 45 -31.36 112.58 69.71
CA LEU A 45 -30.37 113.19 70.61
C LEU A 45 -30.17 114.69 70.35
N LEU A 46 -30.26 115.14 69.10
CA LEU A 46 -30.19 116.55 68.73
C LEU A 46 -31.43 117.32 69.18
N GLU A 47 -32.64 116.74 69.07
CA GLU A 47 -33.85 117.35 69.62
C GLU A 47 -33.80 117.49 71.15
N GLU A 48 -33.30 116.47 71.87
CA GLU A 48 -33.12 116.54 73.32
C GLU A 48 -32.19 117.71 73.71
N LEU A 49 -31.03 117.82 73.07
CA LEU A 49 -30.07 118.89 73.30
C LEU A 49 -30.68 120.29 73.09
N SER A 50 -31.47 120.47 72.02
CA SER A 50 -32.17 121.72 71.71
C SER A 50 -33.23 122.09 72.77
N ASN A 51 -33.97 121.09 73.27
CA ASN A 51 -34.98 121.27 74.31
C ASN A 51 -34.37 121.62 75.67
N GLU A 52 -33.25 120.99 76.05
CA GLU A 52 -32.57 121.30 77.30
C GLU A 52 -32.04 122.74 77.33
N ILE A 53 -31.36 123.19 76.27
CA ILE A 53 -30.88 124.58 76.12
C ILE A 53 -32.04 125.58 76.21
N SER A 54 -33.20 125.24 75.63
CA SER A 54 -34.40 126.08 75.68
C SER A 54 -35.01 126.22 77.08
N ASN A 55 -34.82 125.24 77.97
CA ASN A 55 -35.50 125.19 79.26
C ASN A 55 -34.95 126.20 80.30
N ARG A 56 -35.77 127.19 80.67
CA ARG A 56 -35.42 128.23 81.66
C ARG A 56 -35.29 127.72 83.10
N THR A 57 -35.84 126.55 83.45
CA THR A 57 -35.67 125.97 84.80
C THR A 57 -34.48 125.04 84.92
N LYS A 58 -34.03 124.39 83.82
CA LYS A 58 -32.76 123.64 83.80
C LYS A 58 -31.57 124.60 83.71
N TYR A 59 -31.64 125.58 82.81
CA TYR A 59 -30.62 126.62 82.66
C TYR A 59 -31.26 128.01 82.79
N PRO A 60 -31.02 128.76 83.88
CA PRO A 60 -31.67 130.06 84.12
C PRO A 60 -31.02 131.17 83.26
N VAL A 61 -31.50 132.41 83.39
CA VAL A 61 -31.08 133.54 82.51
C VAL A 61 -29.62 133.92 82.79
N GLU A 62 -29.26 133.91 84.06
CA GLU A 62 -27.95 134.23 84.63
C GLU A 62 -26.82 133.37 84.02
N ALA A 63 -27.12 132.14 83.62
CA ALA A 63 -26.16 131.21 82.99
C ALA A 63 -25.67 131.66 81.59
N PHE A 64 -26.23 132.73 81.03
CA PHE A 64 -25.89 133.29 79.72
C PHE A 64 -25.49 134.78 79.78
N GLU A 65 -25.39 135.37 80.99
CA GLU A 65 -25.29 136.83 81.17
C GLU A 65 -23.88 137.42 81.04
N HIS A 66 -22.81 136.62 81.06
CA HIS A 66 -21.46 137.15 81.07
C HIS A 66 -20.88 137.41 79.66
N LYS A 67 -20.06 138.48 79.55
CA LYS A 67 -19.37 138.98 78.35
C LYS A 67 -20.26 139.37 77.14
N ASN A 68 -20.35 140.69 76.95
CA ASN A 68 -20.71 141.44 75.74
C ASN A 68 -22.12 141.30 75.13
N GLU A 69 -22.43 142.36 74.37
CA GLU A 69 -23.76 142.88 74.06
C GLU A 69 -24.65 141.93 73.25
N GLY A 70 -25.79 141.57 73.83
CA GLY A 70 -26.85 140.80 73.21
C GLY A 70 -27.87 140.35 74.24
N SER A 71 -29.15 140.29 73.85
CA SER A 71 -30.18 139.69 74.72
C SER A 71 -29.85 138.23 75.00
N VAL A 72 -29.91 137.81 76.27
CA VAL A 72 -29.78 136.39 76.68
C VAL A 72 -30.74 135.50 75.89
N GLU A 73 -31.96 135.98 75.66
CA GLU A 73 -32.99 135.32 74.85
C GLU A 73 -32.49 135.04 73.42
N GLY A 74 -31.73 135.99 72.86
CA GLY A 74 -31.13 135.88 71.52
C GLY A 74 -29.97 134.87 71.46
N LYS A 75 -29.10 134.83 72.47
CA LYS A 75 -28.00 133.84 72.56
C LYS A 75 -28.55 132.42 72.61
N ARG A 76 -29.57 132.18 73.45
CA ARG A 76 -30.24 130.87 73.60
C ARG A 76 -30.94 130.44 72.31
N GLY A 77 -31.79 131.30 71.72
CA GLY A 77 -32.49 131.00 70.48
C GLY A 77 -31.56 130.73 69.29
N ALA A 78 -30.43 131.44 69.20
CA ALA A 78 -29.44 131.23 68.15
C ALA A 78 -28.70 129.87 68.24
N LEU A 79 -28.60 129.28 69.44
CA LEU A 79 -28.03 127.93 69.64
C LEU A 79 -29.02 126.84 69.16
N CYS A 80 -30.27 126.92 69.58
CA CYS A 80 -31.33 125.99 69.13
C CYS A 80 -31.53 126.05 67.60
N ASN A 81 -31.46 127.25 67.01
CA ASN A 81 -31.53 127.43 65.55
C ASN A 81 -30.36 126.76 64.80
N LYS A 82 -29.16 126.67 65.41
CA LYS A 82 -28.04 125.94 64.80
C LYS A 82 -28.24 124.44 64.86
N ILE A 83 -28.74 123.92 65.99
CA ILE A 83 -29.07 122.49 66.16
C ILE A 83 -30.13 122.04 65.15
N GLY A 84 -31.23 122.78 65.02
CA GLY A 84 -32.26 122.46 64.00
C GLY A 84 -31.71 122.49 62.56
N ALA A 85 -30.72 123.35 62.29
CA ALA A 85 -30.06 123.40 60.98
C ALA A 85 -28.97 122.34 60.78
N VAL A 86 -28.69 121.49 61.77
CA VAL A 86 -27.91 120.23 61.64
C VAL A 86 -28.85 119.08 61.30
N ILE A 87 -29.99 118.98 62.01
CA ILE A 87 -31.03 117.96 61.74
C ILE A 87 -31.40 117.99 60.26
N ASN A 88 -31.71 119.16 59.70
CA ASN A 88 -31.99 119.33 58.27
C ASN A 88 -30.84 118.92 57.32
N GLN A 89 -29.58 118.87 57.77
CA GLN A 89 -28.45 118.38 56.97
C GLN A 89 -28.34 116.85 57.06
N ILE A 90 -28.74 116.24 58.17
CA ILE A 90 -28.79 114.79 58.38
C ILE A 90 -29.96 114.20 57.57
N GLU A 91 -31.16 114.77 57.65
CA GLU A 91 -32.32 114.44 56.80
C GLU A 91 -31.97 114.51 55.29
N ALA A 92 -31.09 115.43 54.90
CA ALA A 92 -30.64 115.62 53.52
C ALA A 92 -29.45 114.73 53.11
N GLY A 93 -28.97 113.84 53.98
CA GLY A 93 -27.82 112.95 53.73
C GLY A 93 -26.45 113.66 53.72
N ALA A 94 -26.37 114.91 54.16
CA ALA A 94 -25.17 115.75 54.11
C ALA A 94 -24.33 115.65 55.41
N PHE A 95 -24.04 114.42 55.85
CA PHE A 95 -23.48 114.10 57.16
C PHE A 95 -22.18 114.83 57.51
N VAL A 96 -21.26 115.01 56.55
CA VAL A 96 -20.01 115.77 56.75
C VAL A 96 -20.31 117.23 57.13
N GLY A 97 -21.26 117.87 56.47
CA GLY A 97 -21.66 119.25 56.77
C GLY A 97 -22.39 119.40 58.11
N ALA A 98 -23.07 118.34 58.57
CA ALA A 98 -23.68 118.28 59.89
C ALA A 98 -22.60 118.14 60.99
N LEU A 99 -21.60 117.29 60.77
CA LEU A 99 -20.46 117.05 61.66
C LEU A 99 -19.63 118.34 61.90
N ASP A 100 -19.28 119.04 60.81
CA ASP A 100 -18.58 120.34 60.86
C ASP A 100 -19.35 121.37 61.69
N LYS A 101 -20.68 121.32 61.64
CA LYS A 101 -21.56 122.29 62.27
C LYS A 101 -21.84 121.99 63.75
N LEU A 102 -21.87 120.72 64.15
CA LEU A 102 -21.82 120.37 65.57
C LEU A 102 -20.52 120.88 66.19
N THR A 103 -19.40 120.54 65.54
CA THR A 103 -18.04 120.77 66.05
C THR A 103 -17.67 122.24 66.14
N ASN A 104 -17.86 122.99 65.06
CA ASN A 104 -17.40 124.38 65.00
C ASN A 104 -18.49 125.38 65.42
N ASP A 105 -19.76 125.06 65.19
CA ASP A 105 -20.82 126.06 65.18
C ASP A 105 -21.69 126.02 66.46
N ILE A 106 -21.85 124.84 67.07
CA ILE A 106 -22.64 124.62 68.29
C ILE A 106 -21.71 124.48 69.52
N LYS A 107 -20.74 123.56 69.47
CA LYS A 107 -19.80 123.28 70.57
C LYS A 107 -19.02 124.52 71.00
N GLU A 108 -18.47 125.26 70.04
CA GLU A 108 -17.71 126.50 70.31
C GLU A 108 -18.61 127.57 70.95
N LYS A 109 -19.87 127.73 70.51
CA LYS A 109 -20.80 128.72 71.06
C LYS A 109 -21.35 128.37 72.44
N ILE A 110 -21.50 127.09 72.77
CA ILE A 110 -21.69 126.64 74.16
C ILE A 110 -20.45 127.01 74.99
N GLY A 111 -19.26 126.85 74.40
CA GLY A 111 -17.98 127.34 74.92
C GLY A 111 -17.91 128.84 75.18
N GLU A 112 -18.53 129.69 74.36
CA GLU A 112 -18.50 131.15 74.51
C GLU A 112 -19.65 131.74 75.35
N TRP A 113 -20.89 131.29 75.13
CA TRP A 113 -22.10 132.02 75.53
C TRP A 113 -22.72 131.53 76.84
N ILE A 114 -22.28 130.39 77.36
CA ILE A 114 -22.71 129.87 78.66
C ILE A 114 -21.59 130.12 79.68
N ASP A 115 -21.92 130.92 80.71
CA ASP A 115 -21.08 131.19 81.88
C ASP A 115 -21.86 130.82 83.15
N GLY A 116 -21.56 129.64 83.67
CA GLY A 116 -22.19 129.00 84.80
C GLY A 116 -21.22 127.99 85.42
N GLN A 117 -21.63 127.32 86.51
CA GLN A 117 -20.75 126.37 87.21
C GLN A 117 -20.24 125.27 86.24
N TRP A 118 -18.94 124.95 86.35
CA TRP A 118 -18.16 124.22 85.34
C TRP A 118 -18.83 122.94 84.81
N GLU A 119 -19.52 122.21 85.67
CA GLU A 119 -20.25 120.96 85.36
C GLU A 119 -21.33 121.16 84.28
N THR A 120 -22.10 122.26 84.35
CA THR A 120 -23.24 122.53 83.45
C THR A 120 -22.83 122.72 81.99
N LYS A 121 -21.65 123.33 81.79
CA LYS A 121 -21.08 123.61 80.47
C LYS A 121 -20.42 122.38 79.86
N HIS A 122 -19.85 121.52 80.71
CA HIS A 122 -19.21 120.29 80.28
C HIS A 122 -20.25 119.27 79.79
N GLU A 123 -21.36 119.08 80.52
CA GLU A 123 -22.50 118.21 80.16
C GLU A 123 -22.99 118.45 78.72
N LEU A 124 -23.15 119.73 78.33
CA LEU A 124 -23.62 120.10 76.99
C LEU A 124 -22.57 119.90 75.88
N ILE A 125 -21.28 120.00 76.20
CA ILE A 125 -20.18 119.75 75.24
C ILE A 125 -20.01 118.24 75.03
N GLU A 126 -20.08 117.44 76.09
CA GLU A 126 -19.95 115.97 76.04
C GLU A 126 -21.08 115.35 75.21
N LYS A 127 -22.34 115.80 75.40
CA LYS A 127 -23.47 115.37 74.53
C LYS A 127 -23.21 115.67 73.05
N VAL A 128 -22.61 116.82 72.72
CA VAL A 128 -22.25 117.19 71.34
C VAL A 128 -21.12 116.29 70.80
N GLU A 129 -20.14 115.92 71.63
CA GLU A 129 -19.08 114.97 71.26
C GLU A 129 -19.62 113.56 70.99
N THR A 130 -20.53 113.04 71.81
CA THR A 130 -21.17 111.73 71.55
C THR A 130 -21.93 111.71 70.22
N ILE A 131 -22.62 112.80 69.87
CA ILE A 131 -23.37 112.88 68.60
C ILE A 131 -22.41 112.96 67.40
N ILE A 132 -21.24 113.61 67.56
CA ILE A 132 -20.16 113.63 66.55
C ILE A 132 -19.66 112.20 66.27
N GLU A 133 -19.30 111.43 67.32
CA GLU A 133 -18.79 110.06 67.18
C GLU A 133 -19.80 109.12 66.50
N LEU A 134 -21.09 109.27 66.79
CA LEU A 134 -22.15 108.49 66.15
C LEU A 134 -22.31 108.77 64.65
N ILE A 135 -22.08 110.02 64.21
CA ILE A 135 -22.12 110.40 62.79
C ILE A 135 -20.90 109.84 62.02
N GLU A 136 -19.71 109.82 62.64
CA GLU A 136 -18.48 109.31 62.00
C GLU A 136 -18.56 107.79 61.71
N CYS A 137 -19.29 107.02 62.52
CA CYS A 137 -19.43 105.56 62.38
C CYS A 137 -20.11 105.11 61.06
N ILE A 138 -20.78 106.00 60.35
CA ILE A 138 -21.61 105.69 59.17
C ILE A 138 -20.79 105.59 57.85
N PHE A 139 -19.48 105.86 57.86
CA PHE A 139 -18.71 106.24 56.66
C PHE A 139 -17.66 105.24 56.09
N CYS A 140 -17.66 103.96 56.48
CA CYS A 140 -16.60 103.00 56.07
C CYS A 140 -16.91 102.24 54.75
N ILE A 141 -16.04 102.37 53.73
CA ILE A 141 -16.03 101.55 52.49
C ILE A 141 -14.57 101.20 52.15
N ASP A 142 -14.30 99.91 51.88
CA ASP A 142 -13.02 99.39 51.38
C ASP A 142 -12.99 99.36 49.83
N LEU A 143 -11.80 99.55 49.24
CA LEU A 143 -11.54 99.62 47.80
C LEU A 143 -10.19 98.96 47.40
N LYS A 144 -9.51 98.22 48.29
CA LYS A 144 -8.21 97.58 47.98
C LYS A 144 -8.36 96.06 47.80
N PRO A 145 -7.79 95.47 46.74
CA PRO A 145 -7.81 94.02 46.56
C PRO A 145 -6.85 93.28 47.52
N PRO A 146 -7.11 91.99 47.78
CA PRO A 146 -6.28 91.16 48.64
C PRO A 146 -4.87 90.96 48.05
N GLU A 147 -3.87 90.77 48.90
CA GLU A 147 -2.48 90.55 48.50
C GLU A 147 -2.14 89.04 48.51
N ILE A 148 -1.81 88.49 47.33
CA ILE A 148 -1.26 87.13 47.18
C ILE A 148 0.26 87.21 47.41
N ILE A 149 0.72 86.81 48.59
CA ILE A 149 2.13 86.93 49.02
C ILE A 149 3.03 85.90 48.31
N GLY A 150 2.51 84.70 48.08
CA GLY A 150 3.26 83.63 47.43
C GLY A 150 2.41 82.42 47.12
N VAL A 151 2.80 81.69 46.07
CA VAL A 151 2.19 80.43 45.67
C VAL A 151 3.28 79.37 45.56
N LEU A 152 3.10 78.26 46.28
CA LEU A 152 4.01 77.12 46.33
C LEU A 152 3.30 75.88 45.78
N ARG A 153 4.08 74.87 45.38
CA ARG A 153 3.57 73.53 45.07
C ARG A 153 4.37 72.47 45.81
N TYR A 154 3.75 71.34 46.09
CA TYR A 154 4.42 70.12 46.54
C TYR A 154 3.78 68.90 45.84
N PRO A 155 4.57 67.97 45.29
CA PRO A 155 6.03 68.03 45.12
C PRO A 155 6.47 69.05 44.05
N GLU A 156 7.75 69.44 44.06
CA GLU A 156 8.29 70.42 43.09
C GLU A 156 8.40 69.85 41.66
N THR A 157 8.70 68.55 41.55
CA THR A 157 8.85 67.79 40.30
C THR A 157 7.94 66.55 40.36
N PRO A 158 6.63 66.71 40.10
CA PRO A 158 5.66 65.63 40.28
C PRO A 158 5.82 64.52 39.26
N ASN A 159 5.72 63.30 39.75
CA ASN A 159 5.60 62.08 38.97
C ASN A 159 4.17 61.89 38.45
N TYR A 160 3.96 60.99 37.50
CA TYR A 160 2.66 60.81 36.83
C TYR A 160 1.54 60.26 37.73
N ASP A 161 1.88 59.67 38.88
CA ASP A 161 0.99 59.10 39.88
C ASP A 161 0.77 60.00 41.12
N GLU A 162 1.43 61.16 41.17
CA GLU A 162 1.39 62.05 42.34
C GLU A 162 0.34 63.18 42.22
N ASN A 163 -0.39 63.40 43.31
CA ASN A 163 -1.22 64.60 43.49
C ASN A 163 -0.30 65.82 43.68
N VAL A 164 -0.64 66.96 43.07
CA VAL A 164 0.12 68.20 43.25
C VAL A 164 -0.66 69.18 44.12
N THR A 165 -0.23 69.33 45.36
CA THR A 165 -0.78 70.27 46.32
C THR A 165 -0.28 71.68 46.00
N ILE A 166 -1.18 72.59 45.66
CA ILE A 166 -0.91 74.02 45.50
C ILE A 166 -1.31 74.75 46.79
N MET A 167 -0.38 75.55 47.32
CA MET A 167 -0.55 76.33 48.54
C MET A 167 -0.37 77.81 48.22
N ALA A 168 -1.31 78.66 48.64
CA ALA A 168 -1.27 80.09 48.42
C ALA A 168 -1.41 80.85 49.73
N GLN A 169 -0.50 81.78 49.99
CA GLN A 169 -0.63 82.72 51.10
C GLN A 169 -1.33 83.98 50.59
N VAL A 170 -2.52 84.26 51.12
CA VAL A 170 -3.34 85.42 50.76
C VAL A 170 -3.67 86.18 52.03
N ILE A 171 -3.49 87.50 52.01
CA ILE A 171 -3.90 88.39 53.11
C ILE A 171 -4.79 89.50 52.57
N ASP A 172 -5.73 89.94 53.39
CA ASP A 172 -6.31 91.28 53.28
C ASP A 172 -6.26 91.97 54.64
N ARG A 173 -6.24 93.32 54.65
CA ARG A 173 -6.08 94.14 55.86
C ARG A 173 -7.26 95.05 56.15
N GLU A 174 -8.29 95.09 55.30
CA GLU A 174 -9.40 96.04 55.39
C GLU A 174 -10.77 95.34 55.46
N SER A 175 -11.11 94.46 54.51
CA SER A 175 -12.38 93.71 54.49
C SER A 175 -12.25 92.20 54.72
N GLY A 176 -11.07 91.60 54.53
CA GLY A 176 -10.85 90.16 54.68
C GLY A 176 -11.05 89.37 53.38
N VAL A 177 -10.62 88.10 53.35
CA VAL A 177 -10.61 87.27 52.14
C VAL A 177 -11.86 86.40 52.06
N GLU A 178 -12.73 86.66 51.07
CA GLU A 178 -13.97 85.91 50.83
C GLU A 178 -13.69 84.52 50.24
N SER A 179 -12.90 84.45 49.16
CA SER A 179 -12.65 83.17 48.47
C SER A 179 -11.33 83.17 47.69
N VAL A 180 -10.74 81.98 47.58
CA VAL A 180 -9.52 81.74 46.79
C VAL A 180 -9.76 80.55 45.86
N ILE A 181 -9.41 80.70 44.58
CA ILE A 181 -9.67 79.73 43.52
C ILE A 181 -8.35 79.41 42.82
N LEU A 182 -7.99 78.13 42.82
CA LEU A 182 -6.98 77.56 41.94
C LEU A 182 -7.61 77.36 40.56
N SER A 183 -7.04 77.96 39.53
CA SER A 183 -7.37 77.66 38.14
C SER A 183 -6.17 76.97 37.50
N TYR A 184 -6.36 75.80 36.89
CA TYR A 184 -5.29 75.09 36.19
C TYR A 184 -5.75 74.57 34.82
N GLN A 185 -4.80 74.43 33.90
CA GLN A 185 -5.00 73.84 32.58
C GLN A 185 -3.92 72.79 32.30
N VAL A 186 -4.28 71.79 31.50
CA VAL A 186 -3.42 70.64 31.16
C VAL A 186 -3.12 70.71 29.67
N ASN A 187 -1.85 70.76 29.28
CA ASN A 187 -1.40 70.88 27.87
C ASN A 187 -2.09 72.02 27.07
N SER A 188 -2.35 73.16 27.74
CA SER A 188 -3.11 74.31 27.18
C SER A 188 -4.56 74.03 26.79
N ALA A 189 -5.20 73.03 27.41
CA ALA A 189 -6.64 72.80 27.34
C ALA A 189 -7.45 73.85 28.11
N SER A 190 -8.77 73.65 28.21
CA SER A 190 -9.66 74.49 29.02
C SER A 190 -9.23 74.55 30.49
N TRP A 191 -9.35 75.72 31.10
CA TRP A 191 -9.07 75.93 32.52
C TRP A 191 -10.14 75.25 33.41
N ILE A 192 -9.66 74.57 34.43
CA ILE A 192 -10.42 73.89 35.48
C ILE A 192 -10.26 74.70 36.76
N ASN A 193 -11.38 75.10 37.36
CA ASN A 193 -11.40 75.89 38.59
C ASN A 193 -11.70 74.99 39.80
N VAL A 194 -10.91 75.13 40.86
CA VAL A 194 -11.02 74.42 42.13
C VAL A 194 -10.96 75.44 43.26
N THR A 195 -11.95 75.47 44.14
CA THR A 195 -11.92 76.31 45.35
C THR A 195 -10.81 75.81 46.29
N MET A 196 -9.96 76.72 46.75
CA MET A 196 -8.91 76.42 47.72
C MET A 196 -9.47 76.52 49.14
N ASN A 197 -9.19 75.53 49.97
CA ASN A 197 -9.63 75.49 51.36
C ASN A 197 -8.57 76.13 52.27
N LEU A 198 -8.97 76.91 53.27
CA LEU A 198 -8.03 77.46 54.25
C LEU A 198 -7.61 76.37 55.25
N ASP A 199 -6.31 76.08 55.30
CA ASP A 199 -5.67 75.14 56.24
C ASP A 199 -4.36 75.74 56.79
N ASP A 200 -4.19 75.69 58.11
CA ASP A 200 -3.10 76.32 58.90
C ASP A 200 -2.58 77.69 58.40
N GLY A 201 -3.49 78.57 57.94
CA GLY A 201 -3.16 79.91 57.45
C GLY A 201 -2.74 80.01 55.98
N LEU A 202 -2.84 78.94 55.21
CA LEU A 202 -2.64 78.90 53.76
C LEU A 202 -3.90 78.41 53.05
N TYR A 203 -4.16 78.89 51.85
CA TYR A 203 -5.21 78.34 50.98
C TYR A 203 -4.63 77.17 50.18
N VAL A 204 -5.28 76.01 50.23
CA VAL A 204 -4.76 74.74 49.70
C VAL A 204 -5.76 74.09 48.74
N ALA A 205 -5.28 73.60 47.60
CA ALA A 205 -6.03 72.74 46.68
C ALA A 205 -5.10 71.73 45.99
N GLU A 206 -5.64 70.60 45.55
CA GLU A 206 -4.88 69.58 44.81
C GLU A 206 -5.23 69.58 43.33
N ILE A 207 -4.21 69.40 42.49
CA ILE A 207 -4.34 68.98 41.10
C ILE A 207 -4.14 67.45 41.09
N PRO A 208 -5.10 66.66 40.55
CA PRO A 208 -4.97 65.20 40.52
C PRO A 208 -3.82 64.76 39.60
N PRO A 209 -3.30 63.53 39.75
CA PRO A 209 -2.23 62.99 38.91
C PRO A 209 -2.50 63.17 37.42
N GLN A 210 -1.44 63.42 36.65
CA GLN A 210 -1.49 63.72 35.22
C GLN A 210 -0.49 62.82 34.48
N PRO A 211 -0.74 62.42 33.22
CA PRO A 211 0.19 61.52 32.50
C PRO A 211 1.57 62.14 32.24
N TYR A 212 2.58 61.29 32.07
CA TYR A 212 3.96 61.67 31.71
C TYR A 212 4.03 62.69 30.55
N ASN A 213 5.03 63.59 30.62
CA ASN A 213 5.31 64.62 29.62
C ASN A 213 4.15 65.63 29.41
N THR A 214 3.25 65.71 30.39
CA THR A 214 2.18 66.70 30.44
C THR A 214 2.66 67.99 31.08
N THR A 215 2.41 69.12 30.43
CA THR A 215 2.63 70.45 31.02
C THR A 215 1.36 70.94 31.68
N VAL A 216 1.40 71.14 33.00
CA VAL A 216 0.32 71.79 33.75
C VAL A 216 0.67 73.26 33.94
N SER A 217 -0.27 74.16 33.69
CA SER A 217 -0.16 75.58 34.01
C SER A 217 -1.25 75.98 34.98
N TYR A 218 -0.94 76.79 36.00
CA TYR A 218 -1.90 77.17 37.03
C TYR A 218 -1.75 78.63 37.51
N LYS A 219 -2.83 79.14 38.09
CA LYS A 219 -2.98 80.49 38.65
C LYS A 219 -3.86 80.44 39.89
N VAL A 220 -3.66 81.39 40.80
CA VAL A 220 -4.51 81.61 41.96
C VAL A 220 -5.25 82.93 41.80
N TYR A 221 -6.55 82.92 42.04
CA TYR A 221 -7.45 84.07 42.06
C TYR A 221 -7.94 84.26 43.50
N ALA A 222 -7.90 85.48 44.03
CA ALA A 222 -8.33 85.78 45.39
C ALA A 222 -9.31 86.95 45.39
N TYR A 223 -10.43 86.78 46.11
CA TYR A 223 -11.50 87.76 46.27
C TYR A 223 -11.60 88.18 47.74
N ASP A 224 -11.83 89.47 48.00
CA ASP A 224 -12.13 90.00 49.34
C ASP A 224 -13.64 90.13 49.59
N GLU A 225 -14.04 90.41 50.84
CA GLU A 225 -15.47 90.61 51.20
C GLU A 225 -16.09 91.88 50.57
N ALA A 226 -15.27 92.79 50.03
CA ALA A 226 -15.72 93.95 49.26
C ALA A 226 -15.92 93.66 47.74
N GLY A 227 -15.49 92.48 47.27
CA GLY A 227 -15.62 92.02 45.89
C GLY A 227 -14.49 92.41 44.94
N ASN A 228 -13.34 92.90 45.44
CA ASN A 228 -12.17 93.16 44.60
C ASN A 228 -11.39 91.85 44.33
N LEU A 229 -10.57 91.84 43.26
CA LEU A 229 -9.88 90.65 42.77
C LEU A 229 -8.36 90.86 42.65
N ALA A 230 -7.59 89.90 43.17
CA ALA A 230 -6.18 89.71 42.85
C ALA A 230 -5.92 88.39 42.10
N ILE A 231 -4.91 88.37 41.24
CA ILE A 231 -4.54 87.22 40.41
C ILE A 231 -3.02 87.03 40.47
N SER A 232 -2.57 85.80 40.70
CA SER A 232 -1.14 85.45 40.66
C SER A 232 -0.57 85.53 39.24
N GLU A 233 0.76 85.46 39.14
CA GLU A 233 1.42 85.08 37.88
C GLU A 233 1.04 83.64 37.45
N THR A 234 1.46 83.25 36.24
CA THR A 234 1.19 81.89 35.74
C THR A 234 2.36 80.98 36.09
N TYR A 235 2.10 80.00 36.94
CA TYR A 235 3.06 78.96 37.26
C TYR A 235 2.87 77.76 36.33
N PHE A 236 3.91 76.95 36.15
CA PHE A 236 3.84 75.71 35.41
C PHE A 236 4.78 74.65 35.99
N TYR A 237 4.46 73.38 35.71
CA TYR A 237 5.35 72.24 35.90
C TYR A 237 5.17 71.24 34.76
N LEU A 238 6.21 70.42 34.55
CA LEU A 238 6.18 69.26 33.68
C LEU A 238 6.04 68.03 34.56
N VAL A 239 5.14 67.11 34.19
CA VAL A 239 5.07 65.78 34.79
C VAL A 239 6.24 64.95 34.29
N ILE A 240 7.01 64.39 35.22
CA ILE A 240 8.11 63.47 34.92
C ILE A 240 7.68 62.02 35.13
N ASP A 241 8.55 61.10 34.72
CA ASP A 241 8.49 59.69 35.11
C ASP A 241 9.86 59.33 35.70
N SER A 242 9.87 58.81 36.92
CA SER A 242 11.08 58.45 37.67
C SER A 242 11.14 56.96 38.04
N TYR A 243 10.17 56.16 37.60
CA TYR A 243 10.08 54.74 37.94
C TYR A 243 10.53 53.88 36.75
N PRO A 244 11.45 52.92 36.94
CA PRO A 244 11.86 52.05 35.85
C PRO A 244 10.77 51.03 35.47
N PRO A 245 10.82 50.48 34.25
CA PRO A 245 9.92 49.41 33.83
C PRO A 245 9.93 48.21 34.78
N THR A 246 8.75 47.64 35.06
CA THR A 246 8.66 46.40 35.83
C THR A 246 8.91 45.20 34.92
N ILE A 247 9.89 44.36 35.27
CA ILE A 247 10.21 43.10 34.58
C ILE A 247 9.70 41.92 35.42
N SER A 248 8.99 40.98 34.80
CA SER A 248 8.43 39.80 35.47
C SER A 248 8.32 38.61 34.52
N HIS A 249 8.05 37.41 35.07
CA HIS A 249 7.85 36.17 34.30
C HIS A 249 8.98 35.90 33.29
N VAL A 250 10.22 35.96 33.76
CA VAL A 250 11.41 35.65 32.96
C VAL A 250 11.60 34.13 32.93
N GLU A 251 11.43 33.53 31.76
CA GLU A 251 11.59 32.09 31.52
C GLU A 251 12.36 31.81 30.22
N HIS A 252 12.73 30.55 30.00
CA HIS A 252 13.43 30.15 28.78
C HIS A 252 12.93 28.78 28.28
N VAL A 253 12.97 28.60 26.97
CA VAL A 253 12.56 27.38 26.28
C VAL A 253 13.65 26.98 25.27
N PRO A 254 14.09 25.71 25.25
CA PRO A 254 13.72 24.63 26.16
C PRO A 254 14.33 24.80 27.57
N ALA A 255 13.73 24.16 28.58
CA ALA A 255 14.17 24.26 29.97
C ALA A 255 15.46 23.46 30.31
N SER A 256 15.96 22.67 29.36
CA SER A 256 17.23 21.93 29.46
C SER A 256 17.79 21.78 28.05
N PRO A 257 18.47 22.82 27.51
CA PRO A 257 18.91 22.85 26.11
C PRO A 257 20.02 21.84 25.82
N ASN A 258 19.91 21.18 24.68
CA ASN A 258 20.98 20.32 24.16
C ASN A 258 22.04 21.17 23.40
N TYR A 259 23.17 20.57 23.04
CA TYR A 259 24.12 21.12 22.09
C TYR A 259 23.43 21.54 20.80
N ASN A 260 23.98 22.56 20.17
CA ASN A 260 23.52 23.15 18.92
C ASN A 260 22.04 23.64 18.91
N GLU A 261 21.37 23.67 20.06
CA GLU A 261 19.99 24.15 20.22
C GLU A 261 19.95 25.64 20.64
N THR A 262 19.13 26.45 19.96
CA THR A 262 18.91 27.86 20.32
C THR A 262 17.87 28.01 21.41
N VAL A 263 18.09 28.92 22.36
CA VAL A 263 17.18 29.11 23.50
C VAL A 263 16.40 30.40 23.35
N THR A 264 15.07 30.30 23.35
CA THR A 264 14.19 31.47 23.40
C THR A 264 13.98 31.87 24.85
N VAL A 265 14.31 33.11 25.19
CA VAL A 265 14.01 33.72 26.49
C VAL A 265 12.80 34.64 26.31
N SER A 266 11.83 34.53 27.20
CA SER A 266 10.63 35.37 27.25
C SER A 266 10.55 36.15 28.57
N ALA A 267 9.95 37.35 28.53
CA ALA A 267 9.67 38.15 29.70
C ALA A 267 8.51 39.14 29.50
N ASN A 268 7.75 39.38 30.56
CA ASN A 268 6.78 40.46 30.63
C ASN A 268 7.48 41.73 31.11
N VAL A 269 7.43 42.81 30.31
CA VAL A 269 7.94 44.13 30.69
C VAL A 269 6.80 45.14 30.55
N THR A 270 6.50 45.85 31.63
CA THR A 270 5.28 46.67 31.74
C THR A 270 5.49 47.95 32.53
N GLU A 271 4.75 48.99 32.16
CA GLU A 271 4.56 50.22 32.92
C GLU A 271 3.05 50.59 32.95
N PRO A 272 2.60 51.42 33.92
CA PRO A 272 1.25 51.98 33.91
C PRO A 272 0.93 52.79 32.64
N PRO A 273 -0.34 52.86 32.19
CA PRO A 273 -0.73 53.64 31.01
C PRO A 273 -0.40 55.13 31.06
N GLU A 274 -0.29 55.69 32.27
CA GLU A 274 0.01 57.10 32.54
C GLU A 274 1.52 57.41 32.59
N ALA A 275 2.37 56.38 32.62
CA ALA A 275 3.83 56.48 32.67
C ALA A 275 4.46 56.84 31.31
N SER A 276 5.78 56.86 31.22
CA SER A 276 6.48 57.14 29.96
C SER A 276 6.43 55.98 28.96
N GLY A 277 6.31 54.75 29.44
CA GLY A 277 6.10 53.55 28.64
C GLY A 277 7.40 52.96 28.08
N VAL A 278 7.38 51.64 27.87
CA VAL A 278 8.59 50.86 27.57
C VAL A 278 9.17 51.26 26.20
N LYS A 279 10.43 51.68 26.21
CA LYS A 279 11.15 52.19 25.03
C LYS A 279 11.94 51.11 24.32
N ASN A 280 12.73 50.33 25.06
CA ASN A 280 13.43 49.17 24.53
C ASN A 280 13.68 48.13 25.62
N VAL A 281 13.75 46.89 25.17
CA VAL A 281 14.11 45.72 25.97
C VAL A 281 15.28 45.03 25.27
N THR A 282 16.16 44.41 26.04
CA THR A 282 17.37 43.75 25.54
C THR A 282 17.65 42.52 26.37
N LEU A 283 17.85 41.39 25.71
CA LEU A 283 18.32 40.17 26.33
C LEU A 283 19.85 40.25 26.45
N LEU A 284 20.38 40.01 27.64
CA LEU A 284 21.81 39.96 27.90
C LEU A 284 22.17 38.53 28.31
N TYR A 285 23.11 37.90 27.61
CA TYR A 285 23.60 36.56 27.95
C TYR A 285 25.13 36.50 28.03
N ARG A 286 25.67 35.48 28.69
CA ARG A 286 27.10 35.18 28.74
C ARG A 286 27.38 33.74 29.15
N THR A 287 28.52 33.23 28.73
CA THR A 287 29.09 31.95 29.16
C THR A 287 30.21 32.18 30.17
N ASN A 288 31.19 33.01 29.80
CA ASN A 288 32.25 33.54 30.65
C ASN A 288 32.55 34.99 30.25
N GLY A 289 32.87 35.86 31.22
CA GLY A 289 33.24 37.26 30.96
C GLY A 289 32.06 38.22 30.78
N ASP A 290 32.14 39.04 29.73
CA ASP A 290 31.26 40.18 29.47
C ASP A 290 29.90 39.79 28.87
N TRP A 291 28.86 40.56 29.23
CA TRP A 291 27.50 40.38 28.74
C TRP A 291 27.37 40.73 27.25
N GLN A 292 26.84 39.79 26.47
CA GLN A 292 26.51 39.96 25.06
C GLN A 292 25.02 40.36 24.92
N PRO A 293 24.69 41.43 24.19
CA PRO A 293 23.31 41.82 23.92
C PRO A 293 22.72 41.06 22.72
N THR A 294 21.45 40.67 22.85
CA THR A 294 20.57 40.27 21.75
C THR A 294 19.32 41.15 21.75
N GLU A 295 18.85 41.52 20.56
CA GLU A 295 17.59 42.24 20.38
C GLU A 295 16.39 41.37 20.79
N THR A 296 15.36 42.00 21.36
CA THR A 296 14.09 41.32 21.66
C THR A 296 12.99 41.84 20.76
N THR A 297 12.18 40.93 20.21
CA THR A 297 10.91 41.22 19.55
C THR A 297 9.77 41.28 20.57
N LEU A 298 8.72 42.04 20.27
CA LEU A 298 7.50 42.10 21.09
C LEU A 298 6.35 41.45 20.33
N GLU A 299 5.87 40.31 20.82
CA GLU A 299 4.72 39.60 20.25
C GLU A 299 3.72 39.27 21.36
N ALA A 300 2.42 39.53 21.14
CA ALA A 300 1.34 39.24 22.08
C ALA A 300 1.57 39.75 23.54
N ASN A 301 2.20 40.91 23.70
CA ASN A 301 2.62 41.54 24.97
C ASN A 301 3.76 40.82 25.72
N LEU A 302 4.46 39.90 25.07
CA LEU A 302 5.63 39.19 25.60
C LEU A 302 6.89 39.62 24.82
N TYR A 303 7.95 40.02 25.54
CA TYR A 303 9.24 40.28 24.91
C TYR A 303 10.02 38.98 24.79
N THR A 304 10.44 38.63 23.57
CA THR A 304 11.16 37.40 23.25
C THR A 304 12.51 37.70 22.61
N GLY A 305 13.57 37.01 23.04
CA GLY A 305 14.91 37.10 22.45
C GLY A 305 15.56 35.72 22.36
N ILE A 306 16.53 35.57 21.46
CA ILE A 306 17.18 34.27 21.19
C ILE A 306 18.62 34.27 21.68
N ILE A 307 18.98 33.33 22.53
CA ILE A 307 20.37 33.00 22.83
C ILE A 307 20.83 31.99 21.77
N PRO A 308 22.00 32.21 21.12
CA PRO A 308 22.49 31.31 20.09
C PRO A 308 22.79 29.93 20.65
N ALA A 309 22.85 28.97 19.73
CA ALA A 309 23.25 27.60 19.96
C ALA A 309 24.74 27.48 20.37
N PHE A 310 25.06 26.49 21.22
CA PHE A 310 26.43 26.19 21.67
C PHE A 310 26.79 24.72 21.42
N PRO A 311 27.96 24.39 20.85
CA PRO A 311 28.29 23.03 20.39
C PRO A 311 28.94 22.13 21.46
N GLN A 312 28.91 22.51 22.74
CA GLN A 312 29.65 21.83 23.82
C GLN A 312 29.11 22.22 25.21
N GLU A 313 29.44 21.40 26.23
CA GLU A 313 29.05 21.63 27.62
C GLU A 313 29.43 23.05 28.07
N THR A 314 28.41 23.83 28.42
CA THR A 314 28.54 25.27 28.72
C THR A 314 27.45 25.69 29.69
N VAL A 315 27.79 26.47 30.73
CA VAL A 315 26.77 27.11 31.58
C VAL A 315 26.51 28.52 31.07
N ILE A 316 25.26 28.78 30.68
CA ILE A 316 24.82 30.09 30.19
C ILE A 316 24.11 30.83 31.32
N HIS A 317 24.47 32.10 31.51
CA HIS A 317 23.75 33.03 32.37
C HIS A 317 23.08 34.10 31.51
N TYR A 318 21.84 34.45 31.83
CA TYR A 318 21.08 35.47 31.10
C TYR A 318 20.28 36.37 32.03
N LYS A 319 19.94 37.56 31.55
CA LYS A 319 19.01 38.51 32.20
C LYS A 319 18.36 39.42 31.16
N ILE A 320 17.25 40.05 31.51
CA ILE A 320 16.58 41.06 30.71
C ILE A 320 16.95 42.45 31.24
N ARG A 321 17.19 43.39 30.33
CA ARG A 321 17.30 44.83 30.63
C ARG A 321 16.19 45.58 29.90
N ALA A 322 15.51 46.48 30.59
CA ALA A 322 14.48 47.33 30.02
C ALA A 322 14.77 48.81 30.32
N PHE A 323 14.40 49.69 29.38
CA PHE A 323 14.37 51.14 29.57
C PHE A 323 13.00 51.69 29.17
N ASP A 324 12.57 52.76 29.83
CA ASP A 324 11.37 53.53 29.49
C ASP A 324 11.68 54.74 28.57
N ASN A 325 10.66 55.53 28.24
CA ASN A 325 10.81 56.73 27.42
C ASN A 325 11.36 57.95 28.16
N ALA A 326 11.36 57.96 29.50
CA ALA A 326 11.97 58.99 30.34
C ALA A 326 13.49 58.79 30.54
N GLY A 327 13.98 57.56 30.34
CA GLY A 327 15.37 57.15 30.52
C GLY A 327 15.67 56.35 31.79
N ASN A 328 14.68 55.95 32.59
CA ASN A 328 14.91 55.03 33.70
C ASN A 328 15.05 53.59 33.17
N TRP A 329 15.68 52.71 33.97
CA TRP A 329 16.00 51.35 33.54
C TRP A 329 16.03 50.36 34.70
N ALA A 330 15.76 49.09 34.38
CA ALA A 330 15.88 47.96 35.29
C ALA A 330 16.58 46.76 34.63
N ASP A 331 17.19 45.91 35.46
CA ASP A 331 17.62 44.56 35.11
C ASP A 331 16.71 43.56 35.84
N SER A 332 16.44 42.40 35.22
CA SER A 332 15.92 41.23 35.93
C SER A 332 17.00 40.59 36.83
N ASP A 333 16.57 39.64 37.66
CA ASP A 333 17.49 38.66 38.23
C ASP A 333 18.31 37.95 37.14
N VAL A 334 19.46 37.41 37.54
CA VAL A 334 20.30 36.58 36.66
C VAL A 334 19.84 35.14 36.74
N HIS A 335 19.31 34.65 35.62
CA HIS A 335 18.98 33.25 35.41
C HIS A 335 20.16 32.51 34.80
N GLY A 336 20.14 31.18 34.83
CA GLY A 336 21.10 30.37 34.11
C GLY A 336 20.68 28.92 33.96
N TYR A 337 21.24 28.28 32.95
CA TYR A 337 21.01 26.87 32.61
C TYR A 337 22.31 26.25 32.08
N PRO A 338 22.55 24.95 32.33
CA PRO A 338 23.59 24.21 31.63
C PRO A 338 23.08 23.84 30.24
N VAL A 339 23.99 23.83 29.26
CA VAL A 339 23.81 23.15 27.98
C VAL A 339 24.48 21.79 28.13
N THR A 340 23.71 20.71 27.99
CA THR A 340 24.18 19.33 28.16
C THR A 340 23.66 18.47 27.04
N ASP A 341 24.52 17.66 26.44
CA ASP A 341 24.03 16.64 25.54
C ASP A 341 23.35 15.49 26.31
N THR A 342 22.11 15.24 25.92
CA THR A 342 21.21 14.21 26.43
C THR A 342 20.55 13.41 25.30
N TYR A 343 20.92 13.67 24.04
CA TYR A 343 20.50 12.85 22.91
C TYR A 343 21.44 11.64 22.85
N LEU A 344 20.93 10.54 22.29
CA LEU A 344 21.73 9.35 22.06
C LEU A 344 22.22 9.36 20.61
N PRO A 345 23.49 9.02 20.34
CA PRO A 345 24.00 8.95 18.99
C PRO A 345 23.30 7.82 18.26
N LEU A 346 22.74 8.09 17.08
CA LEU A 346 22.04 7.08 16.29
C LEU A 346 23.02 5.98 15.85
N ALA A 347 22.71 4.73 16.16
CA ALA A 347 23.35 3.54 15.61
C ALA A 347 22.33 2.72 14.82
N ARG A 348 22.56 2.51 13.51
CA ARG A 348 21.70 1.64 12.69
C ARG A 348 22.47 0.75 11.72
N ILE A 349 22.03 -0.50 11.55
CA ILE A 349 22.50 -1.45 10.54
C ILE A 349 21.43 -1.51 9.45
N ASP A 350 21.75 -0.97 8.27
CA ASP A 350 20.82 -0.91 7.12
C ASP A 350 20.80 -2.24 6.34
N GLU A 351 21.95 -2.88 6.19
CA GLU A 351 22.09 -4.20 5.57
C GLU A 351 23.24 -4.99 6.25
N PRO A 352 23.16 -6.33 6.38
CA PRO A 352 22.03 -7.19 6.04
C PRO A 352 20.85 -7.04 7.02
N ALA A 353 19.69 -7.59 6.68
CA ALA A 353 18.53 -7.57 7.58
C ALA A 353 18.64 -8.65 8.68
N ASP A 354 18.00 -8.42 9.83
CA ASP A 354 17.91 -9.40 10.91
C ASP A 354 17.29 -10.73 10.44
N GLY A 355 17.88 -11.84 10.87
CA GLY A 355 17.53 -13.20 10.45
C GLY A 355 18.02 -13.63 9.06
N SER A 356 18.78 -12.80 8.33
CA SER A 356 19.24 -13.15 6.97
C SER A 356 20.27 -14.29 6.95
N TYR A 357 20.16 -15.14 5.93
CA TYR A 357 21.22 -16.09 5.54
C TYR A 357 22.24 -15.40 4.64
N LEU A 358 23.52 -15.71 4.83
CA LEU A 358 24.65 -15.04 4.17
C LEU A 358 25.75 -16.04 3.79
N ALA A 359 26.40 -15.78 2.66
CA ALA A 359 27.54 -16.53 2.14
C ALA A 359 28.53 -15.60 1.44
N GLY A 360 29.77 -16.03 1.27
CA GLY A 360 30.74 -15.33 0.43
C GLY A 360 31.19 -13.97 1.01
N MET A 361 31.18 -12.94 0.16
CA MET A 361 31.53 -11.57 0.52
C MET A 361 30.27 -10.75 0.77
N VAL A 362 30.11 -10.21 1.98
CA VAL A 362 28.91 -9.50 2.42
C VAL A 362 29.25 -8.05 2.75
N SER A 363 28.63 -7.08 2.09
CA SER A 363 28.73 -5.67 2.46
C SER A 363 27.76 -5.35 3.61
N VAL A 364 28.27 -5.22 4.83
CA VAL A 364 27.52 -4.71 5.97
C VAL A 364 27.43 -3.19 5.85
N LYS A 365 26.23 -2.65 5.65
CA LYS A 365 25.96 -1.21 5.55
C LYS A 365 25.40 -0.72 6.87
N VAL A 366 25.99 0.34 7.40
CA VAL A 366 25.57 0.96 8.65
C VAL A 366 25.38 2.46 8.47
N TYR A 367 24.54 3.05 9.29
CA TYR A 367 24.35 4.49 9.39
C TYR A 367 24.50 4.92 10.84
N VAL A 368 25.44 5.82 11.09
CA VAL A 368 25.65 6.40 12.41
C VAL A 368 25.56 7.92 12.34
N TYR A 369 24.89 8.54 13.30
CA TYR A 369 24.72 9.99 13.29
C TYR A 369 24.62 10.58 14.68
N ASP A 370 25.44 11.59 14.93
CA ASP A 370 25.31 12.52 16.04
C ASP A 370 25.93 13.88 15.63
N ASP A 371 25.55 14.99 16.27
CA ASP A 371 26.12 16.31 16.04
C ASP A 371 27.41 16.58 16.85
N ASN A 372 27.73 15.76 17.85
CA ASN A 372 28.97 15.79 18.62
C ASN A 372 29.75 14.44 18.58
N PHE A 373 29.43 13.57 17.62
CA PHE A 373 29.94 12.21 17.42
C PHE A 373 31.44 12.00 17.74
N ASP A 374 31.76 11.00 18.58
CA ASP A 374 33.14 10.53 18.84
C ASP A 374 33.51 9.39 17.87
N ARG A 375 32.84 8.25 17.99
CA ARG A 375 33.14 7.04 17.21
C ARG A 375 31.97 6.07 17.15
N ALA A 376 32.01 5.14 16.19
CA ALA A 376 31.17 3.95 16.18
C ALA A 376 32.03 2.69 16.03
N GLU A 377 31.64 1.62 16.72
CA GLU A 377 32.30 0.32 16.76
C GLU A 377 31.34 -0.76 16.20
N LEU A 378 31.77 -1.52 15.19
CA LEU A 378 31.08 -2.73 14.72
C LEU A 378 31.80 -3.97 15.26
N LYS A 379 31.06 -4.80 15.98
CA LYS A 379 31.52 -6.08 16.53
C LYS A 379 30.77 -7.23 15.86
N ILE A 380 31.48 -8.34 15.64
CA ILE A 380 30.89 -9.61 15.23
C ILE A 380 31.13 -10.59 16.37
N LYS A 381 30.03 -11.08 16.98
CA LYS A 381 30.04 -11.66 18.34
C LYS A 381 30.70 -10.64 19.29
N ASP A 382 31.79 -11.00 19.97
CA ASP A 382 32.50 -10.10 20.90
C ASP A 382 33.73 -9.39 20.27
N THR A 383 34.05 -9.68 19.00
CA THR A 383 35.27 -9.20 18.34
C THR A 383 35.00 -7.90 17.59
N LEU A 384 35.76 -6.83 17.89
CA LEU A 384 35.75 -5.58 17.12
C LEU A 384 36.32 -5.83 15.71
N VAL A 385 35.52 -5.61 14.68
CA VAL A 385 35.92 -5.79 13.27
C VAL A 385 36.09 -4.48 12.52
N MET A 386 35.38 -3.41 12.91
CA MET A 386 35.53 -2.09 12.30
C MET A 386 35.24 -0.97 13.31
N GLN A 387 35.84 0.21 13.10
CA GLN A 387 35.55 1.43 13.84
C GLN A 387 35.56 2.64 12.88
N TRP A 388 34.64 3.58 13.06
CA TRP A 388 34.56 4.83 12.31
C TRP A 388 34.55 6.03 13.25
N ASN A 389 35.22 7.12 12.85
CA ASN A 389 35.34 8.36 13.64
C ASN A 389 34.64 9.54 12.93
N SER A 390 33.56 9.27 12.19
CA SER A 390 32.71 10.29 11.58
C SER A 390 31.28 9.80 11.41
N THR A 391 30.32 10.72 11.54
CA THR A 391 28.91 10.55 11.15
C THR A 391 28.76 10.18 9.66
N GLY A 392 27.68 9.49 9.31
CA GLY A 392 27.26 9.15 7.94
C GLY A 392 27.04 7.65 7.70
N PRO A 393 26.73 7.27 6.45
CA PRO A 393 26.68 5.89 6.02
C PRO A 393 28.10 5.33 5.86
N HIS A 394 28.33 4.13 6.38
CA HIS A 394 29.58 3.38 6.21
C HIS A 394 29.31 1.97 5.70
N VAL A 395 30.33 1.36 5.10
CA VAL A 395 30.29 -0.02 4.59
C VAL A 395 31.50 -0.79 5.12
N PHE A 396 31.25 -2.00 5.60
CA PHE A 396 32.26 -2.99 5.96
C PHE A 396 32.06 -4.25 5.11
N ASP A 397 33.01 -4.53 4.22
CA ASP A 397 32.96 -5.74 3.39
C ASP A 397 33.54 -6.94 4.17
N TRP A 398 32.65 -7.81 4.63
CA TRP A 398 32.95 -9.00 5.42
C TRP A 398 33.14 -10.22 4.53
N ASN A 399 34.34 -10.82 4.56
CA ASN A 399 34.55 -12.14 3.96
C ASN A 399 34.13 -13.23 4.96
N THR A 400 32.99 -13.87 4.70
CA THR A 400 32.44 -14.93 5.55
C THR A 400 33.05 -16.31 5.29
N THR A 401 33.83 -16.47 4.21
CA THR A 401 34.41 -17.77 3.80
C THR A 401 35.68 -18.17 4.56
N THR A 402 36.16 -17.36 5.52
CA THR A 402 37.40 -17.66 6.24
C THR A 402 37.14 -18.72 7.34
N PRO A 403 38.15 -19.54 7.72
CA PRO A 403 38.00 -20.53 8.79
C PRO A 403 37.67 -19.96 10.18
N GLU A 404 37.71 -18.64 10.34
CA GLU A 404 37.34 -17.91 11.57
C GLU A 404 35.80 -17.78 11.71
N TYR A 405 35.07 -17.94 10.60
CA TYR A 405 33.62 -17.77 10.52
C TYR A 405 32.91 -19.06 10.03
N PRO A 406 32.99 -20.19 10.76
CA PRO A 406 32.24 -21.40 10.41
C PRO A 406 30.73 -21.15 10.47
N ASP A 407 29.98 -21.90 9.67
CA ASP A 407 28.52 -21.79 9.54
C ASP A 407 27.77 -21.82 10.88
N GLY A 408 26.69 -21.04 10.96
CA GLY A 408 25.91 -20.83 12.17
C GLY A 408 25.56 -19.37 12.43
N VAL A 409 25.05 -19.09 13.64
CA VAL A 409 24.52 -17.76 13.99
C VAL A 409 25.63 -16.81 14.46
N TYR A 410 25.60 -15.58 13.94
CA TYR A 410 26.48 -14.47 14.31
C TYR A 410 25.64 -13.26 14.69
N ILE A 411 26.04 -12.58 15.76
CA ILE A 411 25.44 -11.30 16.16
C ILE A 411 26.35 -10.21 15.62
N LEU A 412 25.82 -9.31 14.81
CA LEU A 412 26.46 -8.06 14.41
C LEU A 412 25.96 -6.99 15.38
N GLN A 413 26.85 -6.45 16.21
CA GLN A 413 26.54 -5.39 17.15
C GLN A 413 27.24 -4.10 16.73
N LEU A 414 26.46 -3.10 16.35
CA LEU A 414 26.94 -1.74 16.12
C LEU A 414 26.71 -0.93 17.40
N THR A 415 27.67 -0.10 17.79
CA THR A 415 27.52 0.83 18.92
C THR A 415 28.11 2.18 18.54
N ALA A 416 27.32 3.24 18.60
CA ALA A 416 27.76 4.62 18.41
C ALA A 416 28.00 5.29 19.76
N TYR A 417 28.99 6.19 19.81
CA TYR A 417 29.38 6.95 20.99
C TYR A 417 29.52 8.43 20.62
N ASP A 418 29.05 9.29 21.50
CA ASP A 418 29.29 10.74 21.46
C ASP A 418 30.51 11.16 22.32
N ILE A 419 30.90 12.44 22.20
CA ILE A 419 31.95 13.05 23.03
C ILE A 419 31.51 13.26 24.49
N ALA A 420 30.21 13.34 24.78
CA ALA A 420 29.68 13.48 26.14
C ALA A 420 29.72 12.17 26.95
N GLY A 421 29.87 11.03 26.26
CA GLY A 421 29.90 9.68 26.82
C GLY A 421 28.58 8.90 26.77
N ASN A 422 27.53 9.41 26.11
CA ASN A 422 26.35 8.58 25.82
C ASN A 422 26.63 7.64 24.64
N SER A 423 25.76 6.65 24.48
CA SER A 423 25.86 5.65 23.42
C SER A 423 24.52 4.99 23.13
N ASP A 424 24.32 4.59 21.89
CA ASP A 424 23.24 3.69 21.45
C ASP A 424 23.84 2.48 20.72
N ALA A 425 23.08 1.38 20.68
CA ALA A 425 23.51 0.16 20.02
C ALA A 425 22.36 -0.58 19.34
N GLU A 426 22.58 -0.98 18.09
CA GLU A 426 21.75 -1.95 17.39
C GLU A 426 22.48 -3.28 17.26
N ALA A 427 21.75 -4.38 17.42
CA ALA A 427 22.27 -5.72 17.22
C ALA A 427 21.30 -6.55 16.37
N ILE A 428 21.82 -7.17 15.32
CA ILE A 428 21.09 -8.12 14.47
C ILE A 428 21.73 -9.51 14.53
N ALA A 429 20.93 -10.55 14.35
CA ALA A 429 21.41 -11.92 14.18
C ALA A 429 21.39 -12.28 12.69
N VAL A 430 22.48 -12.87 12.20
CA VAL A 430 22.59 -13.39 10.83
C VAL A 430 23.09 -14.83 10.86
N ILE A 431 22.76 -15.58 9.82
CA ILE A 431 23.09 -17.01 9.71
C ILE A 431 24.11 -17.15 8.58
N LEU A 432 25.32 -17.57 8.92
CA LEU A 432 26.30 -17.95 7.90
C LEU A 432 26.02 -19.37 7.41
N ASP A 433 25.99 -19.50 6.09
CA ASP A 433 25.83 -20.75 5.36
C ASP A 433 26.76 -20.67 4.14
N ASN A 434 27.98 -21.19 4.26
CA ASN A 434 28.98 -21.26 3.19
C ASN A 434 29.17 -22.70 2.68
N THR A 435 28.35 -23.65 3.15
CA THR A 435 28.44 -25.07 2.79
C THR A 435 27.45 -25.38 1.64
N PRO A 436 27.94 -25.78 0.45
CA PRO A 436 27.06 -26.18 -0.65
C PRO A 436 26.13 -27.37 -0.30
N PRO A 437 24.99 -27.50 -1.00
CA PRO A 437 24.11 -28.67 -0.85
C PRO A 437 24.81 -30.00 -1.12
N LEU A 438 24.60 -30.99 -0.25
CA LEU A 438 25.08 -32.34 -0.46
C LEU A 438 24.18 -33.06 -1.48
N ILE A 439 24.77 -33.44 -2.61
CA ILE A 439 24.11 -34.18 -3.68
C ILE A 439 24.39 -35.68 -3.52
N GLY A 440 23.34 -36.50 -3.55
CA GLY A 440 23.46 -37.95 -3.56
C GLY A 440 24.04 -38.52 -4.85
N VAL A 441 24.30 -39.83 -4.86
CA VAL A 441 24.56 -40.55 -6.12
C VAL A 441 23.24 -40.61 -6.90
N PRO A 442 23.18 -40.12 -8.16
CA PRO A 442 21.99 -40.23 -8.99
C PRO A 442 21.73 -41.67 -9.42
N THR A 443 20.45 -42.01 -9.57
CA THR A 443 19.98 -43.25 -10.18
C THR A 443 19.12 -42.91 -11.38
N TRP A 444 19.15 -43.73 -12.44
CA TRP A 444 18.32 -43.53 -13.62
C TRP A 444 17.54 -44.79 -13.96
N SER A 445 16.39 -44.63 -14.62
CA SER A 445 15.55 -45.73 -15.08
C SER A 445 15.03 -45.44 -16.49
N PRO A 446 15.09 -46.42 -17.42
CA PRO A 446 15.75 -47.74 -17.28
C PRO A 446 17.28 -47.65 -17.19
N GLU A 447 17.94 -48.62 -16.55
CA GLU A 447 19.42 -48.68 -16.48
C GLU A 447 20.06 -48.93 -17.86
N GLU A 448 19.39 -49.72 -18.71
CA GLU A 448 19.79 -50.04 -20.08
C GLU A 448 18.73 -49.56 -21.09
N PRO A 449 18.69 -48.27 -21.42
CA PRO A 449 17.65 -47.70 -22.27
C PRO A 449 17.73 -48.15 -23.73
N LEU A 450 16.58 -48.42 -24.33
CA LEU A 450 16.42 -48.67 -25.75
C LEU A 450 16.22 -47.37 -26.54
N ALA A 451 16.41 -47.43 -27.86
CA ALA A 451 16.19 -46.30 -28.75
C ALA A 451 14.78 -45.70 -28.59
N SER A 452 14.72 -44.36 -28.51
CA SER A 452 13.52 -43.56 -28.24
C SER A 452 12.87 -43.72 -26.85
N GLU A 453 13.42 -44.50 -25.92
CA GLU A 453 12.94 -44.52 -24.53
C GLU A 453 13.42 -43.27 -23.77
N GLU A 454 12.50 -42.61 -23.06
CA GLU A 454 12.81 -41.52 -22.12
C GLU A 454 13.40 -42.08 -20.82
N ILE A 455 14.29 -41.30 -20.19
CA ILE A 455 15.08 -41.76 -19.04
C ILE A 455 14.88 -40.82 -17.86
N GLU A 456 14.28 -41.33 -16.80
CA GLU A 456 14.06 -40.58 -15.55
C GLU A 456 15.31 -40.68 -14.68
N VAL A 457 15.99 -39.54 -14.47
CA VAL A 457 17.11 -39.41 -13.52
C VAL A 457 16.57 -38.88 -12.20
N SER A 458 16.91 -39.55 -11.11
CA SER A 458 16.48 -39.27 -9.74
C SER A 458 17.66 -39.10 -8.80
N VAL A 459 17.61 -38.14 -7.86
CA VAL A 459 18.63 -37.94 -6.82
C VAL A 459 18.04 -37.35 -5.54
N TRP A 460 18.66 -37.60 -4.39
CA TRP A 460 18.40 -36.81 -3.18
C TRP A 460 19.39 -35.64 -3.09
N VAL A 461 18.92 -34.49 -2.61
CA VAL A 461 19.78 -33.34 -2.27
C VAL A 461 19.35 -32.86 -0.90
N SER A 462 20.32 -32.62 -0.01
CA SER A 462 20.07 -32.23 1.38
C SER A 462 21.13 -31.26 1.87
N GLU A 463 20.80 -30.45 2.87
CA GLU A 463 21.73 -29.57 3.55
C GLU A 463 21.78 -29.84 5.05
N GLY A 464 22.81 -29.32 5.70
CA GLY A 464 23.09 -29.54 7.11
C GLY A 464 22.32 -28.64 8.08
N GLY A 465 22.81 -28.53 9.31
CA GLY A 465 22.29 -27.60 10.30
C GLY A 465 22.71 -26.15 9.99
N CYS A 466 21.77 -25.20 10.13
CA CYS A 466 21.89 -23.79 9.72
C CYS A 466 21.84 -23.53 8.20
N ALA A 467 21.34 -24.48 7.42
CA ALA A 467 21.15 -24.34 5.98
C ALA A 467 20.09 -23.30 5.59
N SER A 468 20.36 -22.58 4.49
CA SER A 468 19.48 -21.61 3.85
C SER A 468 18.37 -22.25 3.01
N GLY A 469 18.53 -23.51 2.58
CA GLY A 469 17.53 -24.27 1.84
C GLY A 469 17.88 -24.42 0.35
N VAL A 470 17.79 -25.65 -0.16
CA VAL A 470 18.01 -25.96 -1.59
C VAL A 470 17.06 -25.15 -2.48
N LYS A 471 17.64 -24.28 -3.31
CA LYS A 471 16.92 -23.35 -4.19
C LYS A 471 16.65 -23.93 -5.57
N LYS A 472 17.63 -24.64 -6.12
CA LYS A 472 17.60 -25.15 -7.50
C LYS A 472 18.44 -26.41 -7.62
N VAL A 473 17.89 -27.43 -8.28
CA VAL A 473 18.65 -28.59 -8.75
C VAL A 473 18.49 -28.70 -10.26
N THR A 474 19.60 -28.89 -10.96
CA THR A 474 19.70 -28.89 -12.41
C THR A 474 20.36 -30.18 -12.87
N LEU A 475 19.68 -30.91 -13.74
CA LEU A 475 20.28 -32.02 -14.49
C LEU A 475 20.90 -31.44 -15.76
N TRP A 476 22.20 -31.62 -15.93
CA TRP A 476 22.91 -31.32 -17.17
C TRP A 476 23.15 -32.62 -17.93
N TYR A 477 22.83 -32.66 -19.22
CA TYR A 477 23.07 -33.84 -20.07
C TYR A 477 23.58 -33.43 -21.45
N ARG A 478 24.30 -34.34 -22.12
CA ARG A 478 24.73 -34.19 -23.51
C ARG A 478 24.75 -35.52 -24.26
N THR A 479 24.52 -35.44 -25.56
CA THR A 479 24.53 -36.55 -26.52
C THR A 479 25.63 -36.40 -27.57
N ASP A 480 26.26 -35.22 -27.59
CA ASP A 480 27.34 -34.77 -28.46
C ASP A 480 28.29 -33.86 -27.65
N ASP A 481 28.94 -32.87 -28.28
CA ASP A 481 29.82 -31.94 -27.59
C ASP A 481 29.09 -30.80 -26.83
N GLU A 482 27.78 -30.60 -27.01
CA GLU A 482 27.03 -29.50 -26.38
C GLU A 482 26.21 -29.94 -25.15
N TRP A 483 26.26 -29.13 -24.08
CA TRP A 483 25.54 -29.39 -22.83
C TRP A 483 24.13 -28.77 -22.83
N HIS A 484 23.11 -29.62 -22.66
CA HIS A 484 21.74 -29.23 -22.36
C HIS A 484 21.45 -29.29 -20.86
N PHE A 485 20.41 -28.59 -20.40
CA PHE A 485 20.00 -28.60 -19.00
C PHE A 485 18.49 -28.74 -18.82
N LEU A 486 18.11 -29.38 -17.71
CA LEU A 486 16.74 -29.58 -17.26
C LEU A 486 16.62 -29.18 -15.79
N GLY A 487 15.59 -28.41 -15.44
CA GLY A 487 15.27 -28.15 -14.04
C GLY A 487 14.62 -29.38 -13.43
N MET A 488 15.18 -29.89 -12.33
CA MET A 488 14.60 -31.03 -11.62
C MET A 488 13.42 -30.58 -10.75
N VAL A 489 12.47 -31.50 -10.49
CA VAL A 489 11.31 -31.28 -9.63
C VAL A 489 11.29 -32.29 -8.50
N MET A 490 10.69 -31.97 -7.34
CA MET A 490 10.66 -32.88 -6.17
C MET A 490 9.24 -33.38 -5.85
N PRO A 491 8.69 -34.36 -6.59
CA PRO A 491 7.33 -34.86 -6.33
C PRO A 491 7.23 -35.77 -5.11
N ASN A 492 8.28 -36.55 -4.79
CA ASN A 492 8.24 -37.62 -3.78
C ASN A 492 9.48 -37.64 -2.85
N GLY A 493 10.07 -36.48 -2.55
CA GLY A 493 11.28 -36.38 -1.70
C GLY A 493 12.61 -36.70 -2.41
N LEU A 494 12.57 -37.07 -3.68
CA LEU A 494 13.70 -37.09 -4.61
C LEU A 494 13.50 -36.02 -5.67
N TRP A 495 14.58 -35.38 -6.11
CA TRP A 495 14.61 -34.53 -7.29
C TRP A 495 14.66 -35.41 -8.54
N THR A 496 13.75 -35.20 -9.48
CA THR A 496 13.65 -35.98 -10.72
C THR A 496 13.61 -35.08 -11.96
N ALA A 497 14.18 -35.55 -13.07
CA ALA A 497 14.06 -34.96 -14.40
C ALA A 497 14.20 -36.05 -15.48
N THR A 498 13.58 -35.84 -16.63
CA THR A 498 13.51 -36.82 -17.72
C THR A 498 14.35 -36.37 -18.90
N ILE A 499 15.38 -37.15 -19.25
CA ILE A 499 16.15 -36.96 -20.48
C ILE A 499 15.31 -37.51 -21.65
N PRO A 500 15.08 -36.73 -22.73
CA PRO A 500 14.34 -37.20 -23.90
C PRO A 500 15.03 -38.40 -24.56
N GLY A 501 14.25 -39.31 -25.13
CA GLY A 501 14.78 -40.52 -25.78
C GLY A 501 15.69 -40.23 -26.98
N GLN A 502 16.71 -41.08 -27.15
CA GLN A 502 17.78 -40.89 -28.13
C GLN A 502 17.87 -42.06 -29.13
N SER A 503 18.63 -41.87 -30.21
CA SER A 503 18.92 -42.93 -31.19
C SER A 503 19.83 -44.03 -30.60
N ALA A 504 19.72 -45.24 -31.14
CA ALA A 504 20.63 -46.34 -30.80
C ALA A 504 22.11 -45.97 -31.05
N GLY A 505 23.00 -46.39 -30.15
CA GLY A 505 24.44 -46.14 -30.22
C GLY A 505 24.89 -44.76 -29.74
N VAL A 506 23.98 -43.86 -29.37
CA VAL A 506 24.32 -42.57 -28.74
C VAL A 506 24.80 -42.82 -27.31
N ASN A 507 25.97 -42.26 -26.96
CA ASN A 507 26.40 -42.16 -25.57
C ASN A 507 25.83 -40.87 -24.97
N VAL A 508 25.11 -40.99 -23.86
CA VAL A 508 24.61 -39.83 -23.11
C VAL A 508 25.47 -39.67 -21.88
N GLU A 509 26.05 -38.49 -21.70
CA GLU A 509 26.73 -38.09 -20.47
C GLU A 509 25.84 -37.13 -19.68
N PHE A 510 25.79 -37.26 -18.35
CA PHE A 510 25.05 -36.33 -17.49
C PHE A 510 25.73 -36.09 -16.14
N TYR A 511 25.43 -34.95 -15.51
CA TYR A 511 25.75 -34.67 -14.11
C TYR A 511 24.65 -33.82 -13.48
N ILE A 512 24.62 -33.77 -12.15
CA ILE A 512 23.65 -32.94 -11.41
C ILE A 512 24.39 -31.82 -10.70
N GLU A 513 23.82 -30.62 -10.76
CA GLU A 513 24.28 -29.42 -10.08
C GLU A 513 23.18 -28.91 -9.14
N ALA A 514 23.52 -28.62 -7.89
CA ALA A 514 22.58 -28.09 -6.90
C ALA A 514 23.08 -26.77 -6.32
N HIS A 515 22.17 -25.84 -6.08
CA HIS A 515 22.42 -24.53 -5.48
C HIS A 515 21.46 -24.27 -4.32
N ASP A 516 21.98 -23.69 -3.25
CA ASP A 516 21.21 -23.24 -2.08
C ASP A 516 20.59 -21.85 -2.28
N ASN A 517 19.93 -21.31 -1.24
CA ASN A 517 19.25 -20.02 -1.32
C ASN A 517 20.21 -18.83 -1.36
N VAL A 518 21.41 -18.94 -0.76
CA VAL A 518 22.45 -17.90 -0.70
C VAL A 518 23.42 -17.91 -1.89
N GLY A 519 23.40 -18.96 -2.71
CA GLY A 519 24.18 -19.12 -3.93
C GLY A 519 25.41 -20.03 -3.83
N ASN A 520 25.59 -20.81 -2.77
CA ASN A 520 26.60 -21.88 -2.80
C ASN A 520 26.08 -23.03 -3.66
N GLY A 521 26.96 -23.68 -4.41
CA GLY A 521 26.60 -24.81 -5.24
C GLY A 521 27.70 -25.83 -5.39
N ASP A 522 27.30 -27.07 -5.61
CA ASP A 522 28.17 -28.22 -5.88
C ASP A 522 27.61 -29.01 -7.08
N LYS A 523 28.40 -29.95 -7.58
CA LYS A 523 28.00 -30.84 -8.67
C LYS A 523 28.56 -32.24 -8.52
N THR A 524 27.82 -33.22 -9.01
CA THR A 524 28.29 -34.61 -9.08
C THR A 524 29.45 -34.75 -10.08
N SER A 525 30.13 -35.89 -10.04
CA SER A 525 30.88 -36.36 -11.20
C SER A 525 29.94 -36.61 -12.39
N THR A 526 30.50 -36.68 -13.60
CA THR A 526 29.78 -37.11 -14.79
C THR A 526 29.51 -38.62 -14.74
N TYR A 527 28.30 -39.01 -15.14
CA TYR A 527 27.85 -40.39 -15.37
C TYR A 527 27.52 -40.54 -16.85
N ASP A 528 27.64 -41.76 -17.39
CA ASP A 528 27.36 -42.04 -18.79
C ASP A 528 26.64 -43.37 -19.00
N TYR A 529 25.87 -43.44 -20.09
CA TYR A 529 25.25 -44.67 -20.59
C TYR A 529 25.12 -44.63 -22.13
N THR A 530 25.20 -45.79 -22.76
CA THR A 530 24.97 -45.92 -24.21
C THR A 530 23.58 -46.49 -24.47
N VAL A 531 22.81 -45.82 -25.33
CA VAL A 531 21.46 -46.27 -25.72
C VAL A 531 21.56 -47.49 -26.63
N LYS A 532 20.86 -48.57 -26.27
CA LYS A 532 20.87 -49.83 -27.02
C LYS A 532 19.89 -49.79 -28.18
N ALA A 533 20.20 -50.56 -29.23
CA ALA A 533 19.19 -50.91 -30.23
C ALA A 533 18.12 -51.80 -29.58
N PRO A 534 16.84 -51.69 -29.98
CA PRO A 534 15.84 -52.70 -29.64
C PRO A 534 16.28 -54.07 -30.19
N PRO A 535 15.91 -55.20 -29.54
CA PRO A 535 16.22 -56.52 -30.04
C PRO A 535 15.38 -56.85 -31.28
N ASN A 536 16.03 -57.35 -32.34
CA ASN A 536 15.40 -57.77 -33.58
C ASN A 536 14.29 -58.82 -33.33
N LEU A 537 13.11 -58.63 -33.94
CA LEU A 537 12.04 -59.62 -33.94
C LEU A 537 12.25 -60.58 -35.12
N PRO A 538 12.03 -61.90 -34.96
CA PRO A 538 12.16 -62.81 -36.08
C PRO A 538 11.03 -62.60 -37.10
N PRO A 539 11.28 -62.86 -38.40
CA PRO A 539 10.29 -62.70 -39.45
C PRO A 539 9.16 -63.72 -39.30
N VAL A 540 8.06 -63.50 -40.01
CA VAL A 540 6.94 -64.43 -40.12
C VAL A 540 6.97 -65.07 -41.52
N ALA A 541 7.26 -66.37 -41.57
CA ALA A 541 7.16 -67.15 -42.81
C ALA A 541 5.70 -67.53 -43.10
N ASN A 542 5.27 -67.31 -44.34
CA ASN A 542 3.97 -67.75 -44.83
C ASN A 542 4.02 -67.93 -46.37
N PHE A 543 3.32 -68.94 -46.89
CA PHE A 543 3.16 -69.10 -48.34
C PHE A 543 1.81 -69.71 -48.72
N SER A 544 1.53 -69.62 -50.01
CA SER A 544 0.42 -70.25 -50.70
C SER A 544 0.90 -71.00 -51.94
N GLU A 545 0.09 -71.94 -52.41
CA GLU A 545 0.38 -72.82 -53.54
C GLU A 545 -0.79 -72.83 -54.52
N SER A 546 -0.51 -73.08 -55.81
CA SER A 546 -1.58 -73.24 -56.81
C SER A 546 -2.40 -74.52 -56.64
N ALA A 547 -1.83 -75.56 -56.01
CA ALA A 547 -2.48 -76.83 -55.74
C ALA A 547 -1.81 -77.59 -54.57
N GLU A 548 -2.61 -78.32 -53.79
CA GLU A 548 -2.13 -79.29 -52.79
C GLU A 548 -1.97 -80.71 -53.37
N THR A 549 -2.69 -81.02 -54.44
CA THR A 549 -2.63 -82.30 -55.16
C THR A 549 -2.50 -82.06 -56.65
N VAL A 550 -1.54 -82.74 -57.29
CA VAL A 550 -1.29 -82.71 -58.74
C VAL A 550 -0.93 -84.11 -59.23
N SER A 551 -0.94 -84.34 -60.54
CA SER A 551 -0.24 -85.50 -61.11
C SER A 551 1.26 -85.22 -61.26
N THR A 552 2.06 -86.27 -61.37
CA THR A 552 3.46 -86.23 -61.81
C THR A 552 3.66 -85.27 -62.99
N GLY A 553 4.79 -84.57 -63.05
CA GLY A 553 5.12 -83.67 -64.16
C GLY A 553 4.28 -82.38 -64.28
N GLU A 554 3.30 -82.15 -63.41
CA GLU A 554 2.56 -80.87 -63.34
C GLU A 554 3.28 -79.84 -62.44
N VAL A 555 3.12 -78.55 -62.76
CA VAL A 555 3.76 -77.45 -62.02
C VAL A 555 2.92 -77.04 -60.82
N ILE A 556 3.57 -76.91 -59.66
CA ILE A 556 3.03 -76.19 -58.51
C ILE A 556 3.73 -74.83 -58.42
N HIS A 557 2.94 -73.75 -58.47
CA HIS A 557 3.38 -72.39 -58.26
C HIS A 557 3.30 -72.06 -56.78
N PHE A 558 4.41 -71.63 -56.18
CA PHE A 558 4.50 -71.20 -54.78
C PHE A 558 4.66 -69.69 -54.67
N ASN A 559 3.94 -69.09 -53.74
CA ASN A 559 3.98 -67.65 -53.46
C ASN A 559 4.13 -67.39 -51.95
N ALA A 560 5.29 -66.86 -51.56
CA ALA A 560 5.61 -66.44 -50.19
C ALA A 560 5.41 -64.94 -49.92
N SER A 561 4.67 -64.21 -50.76
CA SER A 561 4.47 -62.75 -50.64
C SER A 561 3.87 -62.28 -49.32
N ASP A 562 3.21 -63.19 -48.61
CA ASP A 562 2.53 -62.93 -47.33
C ASP A 562 3.46 -63.16 -46.13
N SER A 563 4.72 -63.54 -46.38
CA SER A 563 5.79 -63.46 -45.39
C SER A 563 6.17 -62.00 -45.16
N TYR A 564 6.41 -61.62 -43.91
CA TYR A 564 6.82 -60.25 -43.56
C TYR A 564 7.73 -60.25 -42.34
N ASP A 565 8.41 -59.13 -42.12
CA ASP A 565 9.27 -58.91 -40.97
C ASP A 565 8.73 -57.73 -40.13
N PRO A 566 8.51 -57.84 -38.81
CA PRO A 566 7.84 -56.80 -38.03
C PRO A 566 8.63 -55.49 -37.85
N ASP A 567 9.96 -55.56 -37.80
CA ASP A 567 10.87 -54.43 -37.55
C ASP A 567 11.93 -54.21 -38.65
N GLY A 568 11.99 -55.07 -39.67
CA GLY A 568 12.90 -54.96 -40.81
C GLY A 568 12.28 -55.35 -42.16
N HIS A 569 13.00 -56.16 -42.93
CA HIS A 569 12.59 -56.72 -44.23
C HIS A 569 13.23 -58.09 -44.49
N ILE A 570 12.55 -58.90 -45.31
CA ILE A 570 13.04 -60.23 -45.73
C ILE A 570 14.12 -60.06 -46.80
N GLU A 571 15.31 -60.59 -46.52
CA GLU A 571 16.48 -60.60 -47.41
C GLU A 571 16.43 -61.82 -48.37
N SER A 572 15.93 -62.97 -47.92
CA SER A 572 15.88 -64.19 -48.76
C SER A 572 14.83 -65.24 -48.36
N TYR A 573 14.46 -66.07 -49.35
CA TYR A 573 13.57 -67.22 -49.25
C TYR A 573 14.32 -68.48 -49.67
N PHE A 574 14.42 -69.46 -48.78
CA PHE A 574 14.94 -70.81 -49.06
C PHE A 574 13.80 -71.82 -49.09
N TRP A 575 13.72 -72.60 -50.16
CA TRP A 575 12.72 -73.64 -50.35
C TRP A 575 13.39 -75.00 -50.40
N ASP A 576 12.91 -75.94 -49.59
CA ASP A 576 13.14 -77.37 -49.73
C ASP A 576 11.83 -78.02 -50.16
N PHE A 577 11.81 -78.71 -51.30
CA PHE A 577 10.58 -79.31 -51.83
C PHE A 577 10.33 -80.73 -51.29
N GLY A 578 11.26 -81.31 -50.53
CA GLY A 578 11.12 -82.63 -49.91
C GLY A 578 11.36 -83.81 -50.85
N ASP A 579 11.64 -83.57 -52.14
CA ASP A 579 12.06 -84.56 -53.15
C ASP A 579 13.60 -84.65 -53.29
N GLY A 580 14.34 -83.91 -52.45
CA GLY A 580 15.80 -83.76 -52.51
C GLY A 580 16.26 -82.53 -53.31
N THR A 581 15.35 -81.78 -53.94
CA THR A 581 15.64 -80.49 -54.57
C THR A 581 15.34 -79.33 -53.63
N ASN A 582 16.12 -78.25 -53.77
CA ASN A 582 15.99 -77.03 -52.99
C ASN A 582 16.53 -75.83 -53.78
N ILE A 583 16.10 -74.62 -53.40
CA ILE A 583 16.55 -73.37 -54.02
C ILE A 583 16.52 -72.19 -53.04
N THR A 584 17.51 -71.30 -53.11
CA THR A 584 17.49 -69.99 -52.46
C THR A 584 17.20 -68.90 -53.50
N VAL A 585 16.23 -68.02 -53.22
CA VAL A 585 15.85 -66.90 -54.08
C VAL A 585 15.57 -65.64 -53.25
N THR A 586 15.67 -64.47 -53.89
CA THR A 586 15.20 -63.18 -53.33
C THR A 586 13.77 -62.83 -53.77
N SER A 587 13.25 -63.54 -54.77
CA SER A 587 11.84 -63.48 -55.20
C SER A 587 10.97 -64.32 -54.28
N ALA A 588 9.80 -63.81 -53.89
CA ALA A 588 8.80 -64.58 -53.14
C ALA A 588 8.10 -65.68 -53.98
N PHE A 589 8.30 -65.70 -55.30
CA PHE A 589 7.65 -66.64 -56.22
C PHE A 589 8.64 -67.69 -56.75
N VAL A 590 8.25 -68.97 -56.70
CA VAL A 590 9.00 -70.12 -57.24
C VAL A 590 8.03 -71.16 -57.82
N ASP A 591 8.42 -71.78 -58.93
CA ASP A 591 7.70 -72.89 -59.55
C ASP A 591 8.47 -74.20 -59.32
N HIS A 592 7.79 -75.30 -59.01
CA HIS A 592 8.40 -76.64 -58.91
C HIS A 592 7.57 -77.73 -59.59
N VAL A 593 8.24 -78.81 -60.01
CA VAL A 593 7.64 -79.98 -60.67
C VAL A 593 8.23 -81.24 -60.05
N TYR A 594 7.37 -82.14 -59.59
CA TYR A 594 7.78 -83.45 -59.09
C TYR A 594 7.85 -84.47 -60.24
N ALA A 595 8.95 -85.21 -60.30
CA ALA A 595 9.21 -86.20 -61.34
C ALA A 595 8.68 -87.61 -61.02
N ASP A 596 8.26 -87.81 -59.78
CA ASP A 596 7.85 -89.09 -59.20
C ASP A 596 6.60 -88.87 -58.33
N ASP A 597 5.91 -89.94 -58.01
CA ASP A 597 4.67 -89.97 -57.23
C ASP A 597 4.95 -89.93 -55.71
N GLY A 598 3.96 -89.54 -54.89
CA GLY A 598 4.05 -89.63 -53.44
C GLY A 598 3.68 -88.36 -52.65
N VAL A 599 4.13 -88.28 -51.40
CA VAL A 599 3.79 -87.19 -50.48
C VAL A 599 5.05 -86.42 -50.06
N TYR A 600 5.17 -85.20 -50.58
CA TYR A 600 6.31 -84.32 -50.35
C TYR A 600 5.98 -83.26 -49.30
N THR A 601 6.97 -82.85 -48.52
CA THR A 601 6.82 -81.83 -47.47
C THR A 601 7.63 -80.60 -47.86
N VAL A 602 6.94 -79.59 -48.39
CA VAL A 602 7.57 -78.34 -48.82
C VAL A 602 7.82 -77.48 -47.59
N THR A 603 9.07 -77.06 -47.40
CA THR A 603 9.50 -76.17 -46.32
C THR A 603 10.04 -74.88 -46.90
N LEU A 604 9.36 -73.76 -46.60
CA LEU A 604 9.89 -72.42 -46.76
C LEU A 604 10.66 -72.04 -45.50
N THR A 605 11.84 -71.45 -45.67
CA THR A 605 12.58 -70.70 -44.65
C THR A 605 12.80 -69.27 -45.15
N VAL A 606 12.31 -68.27 -44.42
CA VAL A 606 12.61 -66.86 -44.71
C VAL A 606 13.71 -66.35 -43.78
N THR A 607 14.55 -65.43 -44.26
CA THR A 607 15.61 -64.76 -43.48
C THR A 607 15.43 -63.25 -43.56
N ASP A 608 15.47 -62.55 -42.42
CA ASP A 608 15.42 -61.09 -42.35
C ASP A 608 16.80 -60.43 -42.65
N ASN A 609 16.85 -59.09 -42.58
CA ASN A 609 18.09 -58.32 -42.80
C ASN A 609 19.13 -58.41 -41.66
N ASP A 610 18.75 -58.89 -40.48
CA ASP A 610 19.62 -59.03 -39.30
C ASP A 610 20.06 -60.50 -39.08
N GLY A 611 19.57 -61.42 -39.92
CA GLY A 611 19.94 -62.83 -39.97
C GLY A 611 19.04 -63.78 -39.18
N SER A 612 17.89 -63.33 -38.62
CA SER A 612 16.93 -64.24 -37.99
C SER A 612 16.08 -64.94 -39.04
N THR A 613 15.57 -66.13 -38.69
CA THR A 613 14.83 -66.98 -39.62
C THR A 613 13.53 -67.50 -39.03
N ALA A 614 12.57 -67.79 -39.92
CA ALA A 614 11.33 -68.48 -39.59
C ALA A 614 10.95 -69.45 -40.71
N THR A 615 10.14 -70.45 -40.40
CA THR A 615 9.74 -71.50 -41.34
C THR A 615 8.23 -71.67 -41.46
N ALA A 616 7.78 -72.02 -42.67
CA ALA A 616 6.43 -72.44 -42.97
C ALA A 616 6.50 -73.78 -43.73
N ILE A 617 5.55 -74.67 -43.51
CA ILE A 617 5.56 -76.03 -44.07
C ILE A 617 4.17 -76.35 -44.63
N SER A 618 4.11 -76.93 -45.83
CA SER A 618 2.88 -77.46 -46.43
C SER A 618 3.15 -78.77 -47.17
N THR A 619 2.27 -79.75 -47.03
CA THR A 619 2.39 -81.05 -47.70
C THR A 619 1.79 -81.02 -49.10
N LYS A 620 2.41 -81.72 -50.06
CA LYS A 620 1.95 -81.85 -51.44
C LYS A 620 1.78 -83.33 -51.77
N THR A 621 0.66 -83.70 -52.38
CA THR A 621 0.41 -85.06 -52.85
C THR A 621 0.55 -85.10 -54.36
N VAL A 622 1.50 -85.85 -54.87
CA VAL A 622 1.68 -86.10 -56.29
C VAL A 622 1.15 -87.49 -56.57
N SER A 623 0.29 -87.62 -57.57
CA SER A 623 -0.32 -88.91 -57.95
C SER A 623 0.23 -89.38 -59.29
N ASN A 624 0.59 -90.66 -59.36
CA ASN A 624 0.88 -91.35 -60.61
C ASN A 624 -0.24 -91.16 -61.65
N ARG A 625 0.11 -91.11 -62.93
CA ARG A 625 -0.84 -91.08 -64.06
C ARG A 625 -1.06 -92.50 -64.57
N PRO A 626 -2.29 -92.91 -64.86
CA PRO A 626 -2.54 -94.25 -65.39
C PRO A 626 -1.94 -94.43 -66.80
N PRO A 627 -1.52 -95.66 -67.16
CA PRO A 627 -0.87 -95.94 -68.43
C PRO A 627 -1.87 -95.88 -69.58
N VAL A 628 -1.38 -95.84 -70.81
CA VAL A 628 -2.19 -95.87 -72.03
C VAL A 628 -2.13 -97.25 -72.69
N ALA A 629 -3.21 -98.01 -72.57
CA ALA A 629 -3.37 -99.31 -73.24
C ALA A 629 -3.54 -99.14 -74.75
N SER A 630 -2.74 -99.85 -75.55
CA SER A 630 -2.78 -99.77 -77.01
C SER A 630 -2.32 -101.08 -77.66
N PHE A 631 -3.10 -101.61 -78.61
CA PHE A 631 -2.70 -102.80 -79.37
C PHE A 631 -3.16 -102.83 -80.84
N THR A 632 -2.58 -103.78 -81.58
CA THR A 632 -2.95 -104.12 -82.96
C THR A 632 -3.12 -105.62 -83.14
N GLU A 633 -3.84 -106.05 -84.18
CA GLU A 633 -4.01 -107.45 -84.57
C GLU A 633 -3.74 -107.70 -86.06
N ASN A 634 -3.35 -108.93 -86.43
CA ASN A 634 -3.12 -109.30 -87.83
C ASN A 634 -4.42 -109.63 -88.62
N ALA A 635 -5.50 -110.00 -87.93
CA ALA A 635 -6.77 -110.38 -88.52
C ALA A 635 -7.94 -110.09 -87.56
N THR A 636 -9.07 -109.65 -88.11
CA THR A 636 -10.33 -109.43 -87.37
C THR A 636 -11.37 -110.52 -87.59
N THR A 637 -11.16 -111.38 -88.60
CA THR A 637 -12.02 -112.53 -88.93
C THR A 637 -11.14 -113.69 -89.38
N VAL A 638 -11.38 -114.88 -88.82
CA VAL A 638 -10.63 -116.12 -89.09
C VAL A 638 -11.55 -117.35 -89.06
N LEU A 639 -11.07 -118.51 -89.50
CA LEU A 639 -11.78 -119.79 -89.30
C LEU A 639 -11.48 -120.38 -87.90
N THR A 640 -12.35 -121.27 -87.42
CA THR A 640 -12.12 -122.05 -86.19
C THR A 640 -10.76 -122.75 -86.21
N GLY A 641 -9.92 -122.51 -85.20
CA GLY A 641 -8.56 -123.03 -85.10
C GLY A 641 -7.47 -122.25 -85.85
N GLU A 642 -7.78 -121.17 -86.56
CA GLU A 642 -6.78 -120.23 -87.10
C GLU A 642 -6.30 -119.23 -86.04
N ILE A 643 -5.03 -118.83 -86.12
CA ILE A 643 -4.36 -117.97 -85.14
C ILE A 643 -4.48 -116.49 -85.50
N ILE A 644 -4.97 -115.69 -84.56
CA ILE A 644 -4.85 -114.23 -84.55
C ILE A 644 -3.64 -113.83 -83.70
N ARG A 645 -2.74 -113.04 -84.27
CA ARG A 645 -1.59 -112.41 -83.62
C ARG A 645 -2.01 -111.04 -83.08
N PHE A 646 -1.74 -110.77 -81.81
CA PHE A 646 -1.97 -109.48 -81.16
C PHE A 646 -0.66 -108.88 -80.66
N ASP A 647 -0.50 -107.57 -80.76
CA ASP A 647 0.71 -106.83 -80.35
C ASP A 647 0.35 -105.56 -79.58
N ALA A 648 0.73 -105.51 -78.30
CA ALA A 648 0.51 -104.40 -77.37
C ALA A 648 1.74 -103.48 -77.20
N SER A 649 2.80 -103.65 -78.00
CA SER A 649 4.06 -102.91 -77.84
C SER A 649 3.99 -101.38 -78.03
N SER A 650 2.84 -100.86 -78.46
CA SER A 650 2.53 -99.43 -78.53
C SER A 650 1.80 -98.89 -77.28
N SER A 651 1.62 -99.71 -76.24
CA SER A 651 1.16 -99.22 -74.94
C SER A 651 2.30 -98.45 -74.26
N GLU A 652 2.00 -97.30 -73.67
CA GLU A 652 2.99 -96.41 -73.06
C GLU A 652 2.54 -95.92 -71.69
N ASP A 653 3.51 -95.43 -70.93
CA ASP A 653 3.31 -94.75 -69.66
C ASP A 653 4.19 -93.48 -69.66
N SER A 654 3.70 -92.38 -69.08
CA SER A 654 4.31 -91.05 -69.25
C SER A 654 5.32 -90.65 -68.17
N ASP A 655 5.31 -91.40 -67.07
CA ASP A 655 5.99 -91.10 -65.81
C ASP A 655 6.68 -92.35 -65.24
N GLY A 656 6.12 -93.54 -65.47
CA GLY A 656 6.72 -94.82 -65.11
C GLY A 656 7.00 -95.75 -66.30
N TYR A 657 6.73 -97.04 -66.11
CA TYR A 657 6.82 -98.09 -67.13
C TYR A 657 5.81 -99.23 -66.89
N ILE A 658 5.25 -99.75 -67.98
CA ILE A 658 4.29 -100.86 -67.92
C ILE A 658 4.96 -102.16 -67.42
N ILE A 659 4.52 -102.66 -66.26
CA ILE A 659 5.00 -103.92 -65.65
C ILE A 659 4.24 -105.16 -66.10
N SER A 660 2.99 -105.01 -66.56
CA SER A 660 2.19 -106.17 -66.96
C SER A 660 1.16 -105.86 -68.04
N TYR A 661 0.89 -106.90 -68.82
CA TYR A 661 -0.13 -106.95 -69.86
C TYR A 661 -1.04 -108.11 -69.52
N LEU A 662 -2.36 -107.94 -69.66
CA LEU A 662 -3.36 -108.98 -69.45
C LEU A 662 -4.36 -108.93 -70.60
N TRP A 663 -4.41 -110.02 -71.36
CA TRP A 663 -5.37 -110.26 -72.41
C TRP A 663 -6.49 -111.14 -71.88
N ASP A 664 -7.74 -110.69 -72.00
CA ASP A 664 -8.93 -111.53 -71.97
C ASP A 664 -9.44 -111.66 -73.41
N PHE A 665 -9.50 -112.88 -73.96
CA PHE A 665 -9.92 -113.09 -75.34
C PHE A 665 -11.44 -113.19 -75.51
N GLY A 666 -12.22 -113.19 -74.41
CA GLY A 666 -13.69 -113.26 -74.42
C GLY A 666 -14.26 -114.66 -74.59
N ASP A 667 -13.43 -115.71 -74.69
CA ASP A 667 -13.80 -117.12 -74.75
C ASP A 667 -13.55 -117.87 -73.42
N GLY A 668 -13.08 -117.15 -72.39
CA GLY A 668 -12.68 -117.70 -71.10
C GLY A 668 -11.19 -118.04 -70.97
N THR A 669 -10.39 -117.79 -72.02
CA THR A 669 -8.93 -117.89 -71.99
C THR A 669 -8.26 -116.51 -71.83
N ASN A 670 -7.01 -116.51 -71.38
CA ASN A 670 -6.22 -115.30 -71.17
C ASN A 670 -4.73 -115.52 -71.50
N ALA A 671 -4.00 -114.41 -71.67
CA ALA A 671 -2.54 -114.41 -71.87
C ALA A 671 -1.93 -113.14 -71.27
N THR A 672 -0.60 -113.12 -71.06
CA THR A 672 0.09 -112.04 -70.32
C THR A 672 1.33 -111.45 -71.00
N ASP A 673 1.67 -111.89 -72.20
CA ASP A 673 2.81 -111.34 -72.94
C ASP A 673 2.42 -110.07 -73.72
N VAL A 674 3.41 -109.22 -74.02
CA VAL A 674 3.23 -108.02 -74.88
C VAL A 674 2.67 -108.39 -76.25
N THR A 675 3.06 -109.55 -76.77
CA THR A 675 2.69 -109.98 -78.13
C THR A 675 2.24 -111.45 -78.08
N VAL A 676 0.93 -111.69 -78.19
CA VAL A 676 0.29 -113.01 -77.99
C VAL A 676 -0.28 -113.59 -79.29
N ASP A 677 -0.41 -114.91 -79.35
CA ASP A 677 -1.05 -115.65 -80.44
C ASP A 677 -2.24 -116.41 -79.83
N HIS A 678 -3.43 -116.26 -80.41
CA HIS A 678 -4.64 -116.93 -79.92
C HIS A 678 -5.50 -117.49 -81.05
N ALA A 679 -6.16 -118.63 -80.81
CA ALA A 679 -7.05 -119.30 -81.74
C ALA A 679 -8.30 -119.79 -81.01
N TYR A 680 -9.45 -119.72 -81.66
CA TYR A 680 -10.75 -120.05 -81.07
C TYR A 680 -11.26 -121.40 -81.58
N ASP A 681 -11.73 -122.25 -80.67
CA ASP A 681 -12.23 -123.60 -80.98
C ASP A 681 -13.67 -123.64 -81.51
N GLU A 682 -14.49 -122.62 -81.22
CA GLU A 682 -15.89 -122.50 -81.66
C GLU A 682 -16.11 -121.22 -82.50
N ASP A 683 -17.13 -121.22 -83.36
CA ASP A 683 -17.52 -120.03 -84.13
C ASP A 683 -18.29 -119.01 -83.28
N GLY A 684 -18.01 -117.72 -83.48
CA GLY A 684 -18.57 -116.68 -82.62
C GLY A 684 -17.95 -115.30 -82.79
N ASN A 685 -18.47 -114.35 -82.01
CA ASN A 685 -17.94 -113.00 -81.88
C ASN A 685 -17.31 -112.84 -80.49
N TYR A 686 -16.00 -112.62 -80.45
CA TYR A 686 -15.21 -112.56 -79.22
C TYR A 686 -14.68 -111.14 -79.00
N THR A 687 -14.83 -110.60 -77.79
CA THR A 687 -14.32 -109.26 -77.45
C THR A 687 -12.99 -109.42 -76.73
N VAL A 688 -11.90 -109.16 -77.43
CA VAL A 688 -10.56 -109.16 -76.87
C VAL A 688 -10.34 -107.87 -76.11
N THR A 689 -9.89 -107.96 -74.86
CA THR A 689 -9.54 -106.82 -74.01
C THR A 689 -8.10 -106.96 -73.55
N LEU A 690 -7.27 -105.98 -73.91
CA LEU A 690 -5.99 -105.75 -73.26
C LEU A 690 -6.22 -104.87 -72.04
N THR A 691 -5.62 -105.24 -70.90
CA THR A 691 -5.38 -104.35 -69.77
C THR A 691 -3.88 -104.26 -69.55
N VAL A 692 -3.35 -103.04 -69.41
CA VAL A 692 -1.97 -102.80 -69.02
C VAL A 692 -1.93 -102.17 -67.64
N THR A 693 -0.88 -102.45 -66.89
CA THR A 693 -0.65 -101.90 -65.54
C THR A 693 0.78 -101.38 -65.44
N ASP A 694 0.94 -100.17 -64.91
CA ASP A 694 2.23 -99.51 -64.64
C ASP A 694 2.91 -100.00 -63.35
N ASP A 695 4.10 -99.49 -63.05
CA ASP A 695 4.89 -99.87 -61.88
C ASP A 695 4.32 -99.43 -60.54
N ASP A 696 3.44 -98.42 -60.53
CA ASP A 696 2.69 -97.98 -59.34
C ASP A 696 1.32 -98.66 -59.18
N GLY A 697 0.95 -99.54 -60.12
CA GLY A 697 -0.22 -100.39 -60.05
C GLY A 697 -1.53 -99.78 -60.58
N ALA A 698 -1.49 -98.61 -61.22
CA ALA A 698 -2.64 -98.10 -61.95
C ALA A 698 -2.77 -98.84 -63.29
N SER A 699 -4.00 -99.01 -63.77
CA SER A 699 -4.29 -99.83 -64.94
C SER A 699 -5.29 -99.20 -65.88
N CYS A 700 -5.12 -99.48 -67.17
CA CYS A 700 -5.96 -98.99 -68.25
C CYS A 700 -6.23 -100.13 -69.25
N SER A 701 -7.35 -100.07 -69.96
CA SER A 701 -7.79 -101.15 -70.84
C SER A 701 -8.24 -100.64 -72.22
N MET A 702 -7.98 -101.44 -73.24
CA MET A 702 -8.45 -101.27 -74.61
C MET A 702 -9.11 -102.57 -75.08
N SER A 703 -10.21 -102.49 -75.83
CA SER A 703 -10.93 -103.67 -76.33
C SER A 703 -11.23 -103.61 -77.84
N ALA A 704 -11.22 -104.76 -78.51
CA ALA A 704 -11.63 -104.90 -79.90
C ALA A 704 -12.26 -106.29 -80.19
N THR A 705 -13.33 -106.32 -81.00
CA THR A 705 -14.03 -107.57 -81.36
C THR A 705 -13.32 -108.35 -82.48
N LYS A 706 -13.46 -109.68 -82.48
CA LYS A 706 -12.99 -110.65 -83.48
C LYS A 706 -14.12 -111.61 -83.85
N ILE A 707 -14.09 -112.15 -85.07
CA ILE A 707 -15.14 -113.03 -85.64
C ILE A 707 -14.52 -114.37 -86.06
N VAL A 708 -15.18 -115.49 -85.76
CA VAL A 708 -14.70 -116.85 -86.04
C VAL A 708 -15.78 -117.66 -86.76
N GLU A 709 -15.42 -118.40 -87.82
CA GLU A 709 -16.36 -119.14 -88.70
C GLU A 709 -15.95 -120.63 -88.95
N THR A 710 -16.87 -121.53 -89.35
CA THR A 710 -16.62 -122.98 -89.52
C THR A 710 -16.43 -123.46 -90.98
N GLU A 711 -15.65 -124.53 -91.19
CA GLU A 711 -15.46 -125.17 -92.52
C GLU A 711 -16.63 -126.10 -92.97
N ALA A 712 -16.83 -126.21 -94.30
CA ALA A 712 -17.89 -127.05 -94.91
C ALA A 712 -17.35 -128.16 -95.84
N VAL A 713 -17.85 -129.40 -95.68
CA VAL A 713 -17.32 -130.61 -96.35
C VAL A 713 -18.22 -131.13 -97.50
N GLY A 714 -17.63 -131.53 -98.64
CA GLY A 714 -18.37 -132.14 -99.76
C GLY A 714 -17.57 -133.21 -100.54
N TRP A 715 -18.18 -134.39 -100.77
CA TRP A 715 -17.58 -135.55 -101.45
C TRP A 715 -18.10 -135.74 -102.90
N PRO A 716 -17.29 -136.28 -103.83
CA PRO A 716 -17.72 -136.61 -105.20
C PRO A 716 -18.18 -138.07 -105.35
N LEU A 717 -19.24 -138.34 -106.11
CA LEU A 717 -19.76 -139.69 -106.33
C LEU A 717 -20.36 -139.89 -107.73
N ALA A 718 -19.72 -140.76 -108.51
CA ALA A 718 -20.25 -141.26 -109.78
C ALA A 718 -19.80 -142.70 -110.05
N LEU A 719 -20.47 -143.70 -109.43
CA LEU A 719 -20.80 -144.98 -110.09
C LEU A 719 -21.80 -145.83 -109.27
N LEU A 720 -23.05 -145.92 -109.77
CA LEU A 720 -23.97 -147.10 -109.81
C LEU A 720 -24.24 -147.96 -108.54
N ALA A 721 -25.37 -148.68 -108.40
CA ALA A 721 -26.73 -148.57 -108.92
C ALA A 721 -27.63 -149.66 -108.26
N ALA A 722 -28.95 -149.48 -108.39
CA ALA A 722 -29.97 -150.53 -108.48
C ALA A 722 -30.29 -151.45 -107.26
N ILE A 723 -31.47 -151.17 -106.67
CA ILE A 723 -32.45 -152.13 -106.10
C ILE A 723 -32.02 -152.78 -104.75
N GLY A 724 -32.75 -152.66 -103.63
CA GLY A 724 -34.05 -152.04 -103.35
C GLY A 724 -35.09 -153.07 -102.86
N LEU A 725 -36.04 -152.65 -102.02
CA LEU A 725 -37.40 -153.20 -101.81
C LEU A 725 -38.02 -152.61 -100.52
N GLY A 726 -39.35 -152.52 -100.47
CA GLY A 726 -40.03 -152.81 -99.19
C GLY A 726 -40.74 -151.70 -98.40
N ILE A 727 -41.47 -150.80 -99.07
CA ILE A 727 -42.83 -150.38 -98.66
C ILE A 727 -42.98 -149.78 -97.24
N ALA A 728 -43.22 -148.47 -97.19
CA ALA A 728 -44.12 -147.92 -96.18
C ALA A 728 -45.58 -148.27 -96.56
N ALA A 729 -46.34 -148.82 -95.62
CA ALA A 729 -47.81 -148.73 -95.46
C ALA A 729 -48.69 -148.67 -96.75
N LEU A 730 -49.54 -149.63 -97.11
CA LEU A 730 -50.60 -150.23 -96.27
C LEU A 730 -51.00 -149.32 -95.10
N THR A 731 -52.01 -148.44 -95.20
CA THR A 731 -53.34 -148.73 -95.77
C THR A 731 -54.11 -147.50 -96.23
N ALA A 732 -54.68 -147.59 -97.44
CA ALA A 732 -55.97 -146.98 -97.76
C ALA A 732 -56.88 -148.02 -98.44
N THR A 733 -57.05 -149.17 -97.78
CA THR A 733 -57.75 -150.37 -98.28
C THR A 733 -59.28 -150.20 -98.32
N LEU A 734 -59.80 -148.99 -98.55
CA LEU A 734 -61.25 -148.73 -98.53
C LEU A 734 -61.74 -147.57 -99.41
N LEU A 735 -61.03 -147.26 -100.50
CA LEU A 735 -61.74 -146.98 -101.76
C LEU A 735 -61.68 -148.20 -102.69
N TYR A 736 -62.63 -149.09 -102.38
CA TYR A 736 -63.58 -149.58 -103.37
C TYR A 736 -63.02 -150.66 -104.30
N GLY A 737 -62.97 -151.93 -103.89
CA GLY A 737 -64.14 -152.65 -103.37
C GLY A 737 -65.25 -152.87 -104.42
N LEU A 738 -65.31 -152.03 -105.47
CA LEU A 738 -66.43 -151.97 -106.42
C LEU A 738 -66.07 -151.69 -107.89
N TYR A 739 -64.78 -151.73 -108.29
CA TYR A 739 -64.42 -152.17 -109.66
C TYR A 739 -63.80 -153.58 -109.71
N ARG A 740 -64.14 -154.40 -108.72
CA ARG A 740 -64.20 -155.85 -108.91
C ARG A 740 -65.16 -156.12 -110.09
N ARG A 741 -64.71 -156.87 -111.11
CA ARG A 741 -65.47 -157.38 -112.29
C ARG A 741 -65.74 -156.36 -113.42
N ARG A 742 -64.80 -156.26 -114.39
CA ARG A 742 -64.85 -157.03 -115.66
C ARG A 742 -63.70 -156.71 -116.63
N ARG A 743 -63.05 -157.80 -117.10
CA ARG A 743 -62.54 -158.04 -118.48
C ARG A 743 -61.88 -156.90 -119.30
N LYS A 744 -60.62 -157.18 -119.67
CA LYS A 744 -60.02 -157.16 -121.04
C LYS A 744 -59.93 -155.85 -121.86
N ARG A 745 -58.73 -155.68 -122.45
CA ARG A 745 -58.30 -154.88 -123.65
C ARG A 745 -58.02 -153.38 -123.44
N GLY A 746 -56.94 -152.88 -124.07
CA GLY A 746 -56.92 -151.53 -124.70
C GLY A 746 -55.69 -150.62 -124.49
N THR A 747 -54.62 -150.85 -125.25
CA THR A 747 -53.67 -149.89 -125.89
C THR A 747 -53.67 -148.35 -125.63
N ALA A 748 -52.46 -147.80 -125.42
CA ALA A 748 -51.79 -146.66 -126.13
C ALA A 748 -51.80 -145.16 -125.65
N SER A 749 -50.58 -144.57 -125.72
CA SER A 749 -50.13 -143.20 -126.12
C SER A 749 -50.35 -141.88 -125.32
N ASN A 750 -49.22 -141.25 -124.88
CA ASN A 750 -48.73 -139.83 -125.05
C ASN A 750 -49.62 -138.58 -124.65
N PRO A 751 -49.11 -137.31 -124.62
CA PRO A 751 -47.90 -136.71 -123.98
C PRO A 751 -48.09 -135.28 -123.32
N GLY A 752 -47.04 -134.74 -122.66
CA GLY A 752 -46.60 -133.32 -122.82
C GLY A 752 -46.90 -132.22 -121.76
N GLY A 753 -46.00 -131.21 -121.63
CA GLY A 753 -46.25 -129.91 -120.95
C GLY A 753 -45.04 -129.23 -120.25
N LYS A 754 -44.81 -127.91 -120.44
CA LYS A 754 -43.78 -127.04 -119.79
C LYS A 754 -44.46 -125.87 -119.00
N THR A 755 -43.73 -125.07 -118.19
CA THR A 755 -43.81 -123.56 -118.05
C THR A 755 -42.79 -122.98 -117.01
N LEU A 756 -42.50 -121.66 -117.05
CA LEU A 756 -41.53 -120.81 -116.29
C LEU A 756 -42.23 -119.54 -115.70
N VAL A 757 -41.80 -118.96 -114.55
CA VAL A 757 -42.14 -117.58 -114.05
C VAL A 757 -41.06 -116.99 -113.07
N THR A 758 -40.98 -115.64 -112.92
CA THR A 758 -40.07 -114.79 -112.10
C THR A 758 -40.85 -113.64 -111.37
N LEU A 759 -40.42 -113.06 -110.20
CA LEU A 759 -40.81 -111.72 -109.58
C LEU A 759 -40.20 -111.49 -108.13
N TYR A 760 -40.45 -110.40 -107.34
CA TYR A 760 -39.74 -109.06 -107.28
C TYR A 760 -39.90 -108.25 -105.91
N VAL A 761 -39.16 -107.10 -105.75
CA VAL A 761 -38.68 -106.27 -104.56
C VAL A 761 -39.62 -105.24 -103.84
N PRO A 762 -39.52 -105.04 -102.48
CA PRO A 762 -39.39 -103.70 -101.76
C PRO A 762 -38.72 -103.72 -100.32
N SER A 763 -38.61 -102.67 -99.45
CA SER A 763 -38.05 -101.26 -99.48
C SER A 763 -38.08 -100.49 -98.09
N LYS A 764 -37.27 -99.40 -97.87
CA LYS A 764 -37.30 -98.27 -96.82
C LYS A 764 -36.62 -98.45 -95.40
N LEU A 765 -36.10 -97.46 -94.62
CA LEU A 765 -35.95 -95.94 -94.65
C LEU A 765 -34.88 -95.34 -93.63
N LEU A 766 -34.30 -94.15 -93.95
CA LEU A 766 -33.63 -92.98 -93.24
C LEU A 766 -33.59 -92.83 -91.66
N ALA A 767 -32.89 -91.89 -90.96
CA ALA A 767 -31.86 -90.81 -91.13
C ALA A 767 -31.29 -90.40 -89.71
N GLY A 768 -30.12 -89.72 -89.51
CA GLY A 768 -29.91 -88.24 -89.45
C GLY A 768 -30.13 -87.62 -88.03
N TYR A 769 -29.63 -86.46 -87.60
CA TYR A 769 -28.67 -85.45 -88.12
C TYR A 769 -28.34 -84.45 -86.96
N ASN A 770 -27.74 -83.27 -87.25
CA ASN A 770 -27.94 -82.03 -86.46
C ASN A 770 -29.44 -81.72 -86.25
#